data_AF-A0A0Q4RFJ5-F1
#
_entry.id   AF-A0A0Q4RFJ5-F1
#
_cell.length_a   1.000
_cell.length_b   1.000
_cell.length_c   1.000
_cell.angle_alpha   90.00
_cell.angle_beta   90.00
_cell.angle_gamma   90.00
#
_symmetry.space_group_name_H-M   'P 1'
#
loop_
_entity.id
_entity.type
_entity.pdbx_description
1 polymer ?
#
loop_
_entity_poly.entity_id
_entity_poly.type
_entity_poly.pdbx_seq_one_letter_code
_entity_poly.pdbx_strand_id
1 'polypeptide(L)'
;MTELSAKGARISPSRRELLEGVGATVALAVPALALPTTAEAKMSAPGETRLWYRQPAKVWTEALPVGNGRLGAMVFGGTTGERLQLNEDTLWSGGPYDPVNPDAGAALPDVRRLIDAGAFAEAQTLANARLMGVPKTQMAYQPVGDLLLDLPGVAGEASAYTRELDLDAAIATTSFTLGGTRFRREVFASPGEQVIAVHMTGDRPFDLLVGLTSPQPDAGVVAAGGMLTLTGGNAARAGVAGKLRFTARARVVADGGKVAADGERLRVTGARSVTLLVAMGTSYRRFDDVGGDPDAATLAAVEDAARRGFARLRSDATAAHRALFRRVRLDLGRTAIADRPTDERVLADRAAADPALATLYFNYGRYLLIASSRPGSQPANLQGIWNAETSPPWESKYTVNINTEMNYWPAEVTALPECVAPLVQMVRELAVTGARTAKTMYGARGWVCHHNTDLWRATAPIDGAQWGLWPTGGAWLCTHLWDHYDYSRDLGFLRSIYPLLHGAALFFLDTLQTDPKTGALVTNPSLSPENVHPKGASICAGPAMDMQILRDLFDQTGKAATLLGTDAAFVAQLAAARARLAPDKIGRGGQLQEWQADWDADAPEQRHRHVSHLYGLFPSEQIGLDATPALANAARRSLEIRGDESTGWATAWRANLWARLRDGEHAHRILAYLLGPARTYPNLFDAHPPFQIDGNFGGTRAIAEMLMQSRGDEILLLPALPRAWPSGSITGLRARGACVVDVRWERGTLTEAVLRSTIHGRRRIRLGDRTVDVTLVPGRRVRLRGAGLTQA
;
A
#
# COMPACT_ATOMS: atom_id res chain seq x y z
N MET A 1 52.59 -52.58 18.66
CA MET A 1 53.07 -52.32 20.02
C MET A 1 52.04 -51.41 20.68
N THR A 2 51.04 -51.84 21.43
CA THR A 2 50.72 -53.08 22.18
C THR A 2 49.19 -52.96 22.37
N GLU A 3 48.33 -53.81 21.76
CA GLU A 3 47.72 -55.04 22.32
C GLU A 3 47.21 -54.86 23.77
N LEU A 4 45.98 -55.19 24.21
CA LEU A 4 44.95 -56.21 23.88
C LEU A 4 43.64 -55.78 24.62
N SER A 5 42.44 -55.76 24.03
CA SER A 5 41.44 -56.87 23.90
C SER A 5 40.65 -57.17 25.19
N ALA A 6 39.34 -57.47 25.25
CA ALA A 6 38.18 -57.44 24.33
C ALA A 6 36.96 -58.06 25.05
N LYS A 7 35.82 -58.03 24.33
CA LYS A 7 34.58 -58.86 24.41
C LYS A 7 33.50 -58.34 25.36
N GLY A 8 32.21 -58.26 25.00
CA GLY A 8 31.36 -58.80 23.91
C GLY A 8 29.93 -58.88 24.51
N ALA A 9 28.78 -58.86 23.85
CA ALA A 9 28.37 -59.16 22.48
C ALA A 9 27.00 -58.49 22.20
N ARG A 10 26.65 -58.37 20.90
CA ARG A 10 25.33 -57.96 20.37
C ARG A 10 24.37 -59.14 20.37
N ILE A 11 23.07 -58.92 20.65
CA ILE A 11 21.93 -59.56 19.97
C ILE A 11 20.73 -58.61 20.03
N SER A 12 20.13 -58.30 18.87
CA SER A 12 18.80 -57.71 18.75
C SER A 12 17.76 -58.82 18.48
N PRO A 13 16.52 -58.70 19.01
CA PRO A 13 15.38 -59.32 18.35
C PRO A 13 14.19 -58.36 18.16
N SER A 14 13.31 -58.84 17.28
CA SER A 14 12.31 -58.16 16.48
C SER A 14 10.91 -58.03 17.10
N ARG A 15 10.07 -57.24 16.41
CA ARG A 15 8.60 -57.18 16.53
C ARG A 15 7.96 -58.56 16.70
N ARG A 16 6.96 -58.59 17.61
CA ARG A 16 5.88 -59.59 17.78
C ARG A 16 6.11 -60.59 18.92
N GLU A 17 5.84 -60.13 20.14
CA GLU A 17 5.25 -60.89 21.26
C GLU A 17 5.25 -60.01 22.52
N LEU A 18 4.08 -59.48 22.92
CA LEU A 18 3.56 -59.50 24.29
C LEU A 18 2.24 -58.69 24.32
N LEU A 19 1.14 -59.43 24.33
CA LEU A 19 -0.16 -58.98 24.83
C LEU A 19 -0.39 -59.69 26.17
N GLU A 20 -1.19 -59.05 27.03
CA GLU A 20 -1.64 -59.46 28.37
C GLU A 20 -0.63 -59.19 29.51
N GLY A 21 -0.91 -58.43 30.57
CA GLY A 21 -2.09 -57.69 30.99
C GLY A 21 -1.90 -57.18 32.43
N VAL A 22 -2.35 -55.93 32.66
CA VAL A 22 -2.85 -55.33 33.92
C VAL A 22 -1.85 -54.97 35.05
N GLY A 23 -1.81 -53.68 35.41
CA GLY A 23 -1.42 -53.27 36.77
C GLY A 23 -0.98 -51.81 36.96
N ALA A 24 -1.90 -50.86 36.85
CA ALA A 24 -1.88 -49.53 37.48
C ALA A 24 -0.67 -48.60 37.23
N THR A 25 -0.80 -47.67 36.28
CA THR A 25 0.01 -46.44 36.21
C THR A 25 -0.86 -45.20 36.31
N VAL A 26 -0.52 -44.35 37.28
CA VAL A 26 -1.02 -43.00 37.50
C VAL A 26 -0.93 -42.18 36.21
N ALA A 27 -2.07 -41.82 35.64
CA ALA A 27 -2.15 -40.87 34.54
C ALA A 27 -1.88 -39.45 35.09
N LEU A 28 -0.66 -38.95 34.89
CA LEU A 28 -0.40 -37.52 34.92
C LEU A 28 -1.13 -36.90 33.73
N ALA A 29 -2.28 -36.28 34.01
CA ALA A 29 -3.00 -35.46 33.04
C ALA A 29 -2.11 -34.28 32.63
N VAL A 30 -1.51 -34.36 31.45
CA VAL A 30 -1.01 -33.18 30.74
C VAL A 30 -2.25 -32.35 30.38
N PRO A 31 -2.40 -31.11 30.86
CA PRO A 31 -3.50 -30.28 30.40
C PRO A 31 -3.26 -30.00 28.92
N ALA A 32 -4.13 -30.52 28.06
CA ALA A 32 -4.24 -30.07 26.70
C ALA A 32 -4.45 -28.54 26.76
N LEU A 33 -3.48 -27.78 26.26
CA LEU A 33 -3.61 -26.36 26.00
C LEU A 33 -4.77 -26.19 25.03
N ALA A 34 -5.96 -25.93 25.56
CA ALA A 34 -7.11 -25.52 24.79
C ALA A 34 -6.76 -24.19 24.12
N LEU A 35 -6.59 -24.24 22.79
CA LEU A 35 -6.62 -23.05 21.96
C LEU A 35 -7.90 -22.27 22.32
N PRO A 36 -7.82 -20.96 22.58
CA PRO A 36 -9.00 -20.19 22.92
C PRO A 36 -9.97 -20.26 21.75
N THR A 37 -11.13 -20.88 21.99
CA THR A 37 -12.30 -20.77 21.12
C THR A 37 -12.57 -19.29 20.91
N THR A 38 -12.28 -18.82 19.71
CA THR A 38 -12.81 -17.55 19.21
C THR A 38 -14.31 -17.63 19.36
N ALA A 39 -14.91 -16.73 20.15
CA ALA A 39 -16.36 -16.53 20.09
C ALA A 39 -16.74 -16.44 18.61
N GLU A 40 -17.68 -17.28 18.16
CA GLU A 40 -18.17 -17.27 16.78
C GLU A 40 -18.65 -15.85 16.46
N ALA A 41 -17.77 -15.12 15.78
CA ALA A 41 -18.03 -13.78 15.35
C ALA A 41 -19.05 -13.87 14.21
N LYS A 42 -20.27 -13.41 14.46
CA LYS A 42 -21.33 -13.23 13.46
C LYS A 42 -20.72 -12.66 12.17
N MET A 43 -20.86 -13.32 11.02
CA MET A 43 -20.39 -12.81 9.71
C MET A 43 -20.80 -11.33 9.52
N SER A 44 -19.94 -10.52 8.88
CA SER A 44 -20.27 -9.14 8.48
C SER A 44 -21.50 -9.14 7.56
N ALA A 45 -22.33 -8.11 7.68
CA ALA A 45 -23.51 -8.00 6.83
C ALA A 45 -23.09 -7.72 5.37
N PRO A 46 -23.88 -8.16 4.36
CA PRO A 46 -23.51 -8.04 2.96
C PRO A 46 -23.04 -6.63 2.54
N GLY A 47 -23.69 -5.54 3.01
CA GLY A 47 -23.34 -4.17 2.60
C GLY A 47 -22.04 -3.59 3.18
N GLU A 48 -21.31 -4.31 4.04
CA GLU A 48 -20.05 -3.86 4.67
C GLU A 48 -18.80 -4.48 4.01
N THR A 49 -18.99 -5.54 3.23
CA THR A 49 -17.89 -6.35 2.64
C THR A 49 -18.17 -6.72 1.19
N ARG A 50 -19.19 -6.15 0.56
CA ARG A 50 -19.57 -6.43 -0.82
C ARG A 50 -19.76 -5.12 -1.60
N LEU A 51 -19.06 -5.01 -2.72
CA LEU A 51 -19.43 -4.07 -3.77
C LEU A 51 -20.38 -4.80 -4.72
N TRP A 52 -21.50 -4.21 -5.13
CA TRP A 52 -22.42 -4.89 -6.05
C TRP A 52 -23.23 -3.92 -6.92
N TYR A 53 -23.64 -4.42 -8.10
CA TYR A 53 -24.23 -3.63 -9.18
C TYR A 53 -25.27 -4.45 -9.95
N ARG A 54 -26.16 -3.77 -10.67
CA ARG A 54 -27.25 -4.36 -11.48
C ARG A 54 -26.99 -4.30 -12.98
N GLN A 55 -25.81 -3.85 -13.37
CA GLN A 55 -25.41 -3.66 -14.76
C GLN A 55 -23.91 -3.96 -14.96
N PRO A 56 -23.51 -4.41 -16.16
CA PRO A 56 -22.10 -4.51 -16.53
C PRO A 56 -21.38 -3.16 -16.46
N ALA A 57 -20.07 -3.20 -16.27
CA ALA A 57 -19.21 -2.02 -16.42
C ALA A 57 -19.14 -1.60 -17.90
N LYS A 58 -19.29 -0.31 -18.15
CA LYS A 58 -19.12 0.34 -19.46
C LYS A 58 -17.75 1.00 -19.60
N VAL A 59 -17.20 1.47 -18.49
CA VAL A 59 -15.87 2.09 -18.40
C VAL A 59 -15.01 1.39 -17.37
N TRP A 60 -13.69 1.58 -17.45
CA TRP A 60 -12.73 0.89 -16.62
C TRP A 60 -12.92 1.16 -15.11
N THR A 61 -13.30 2.37 -14.73
CA THR A 61 -13.60 2.77 -13.35
C THR A 61 -14.95 2.26 -12.82
N GLU A 62 -15.67 1.46 -13.60
CA GLU A 62 -16.82 0.67 -13.13
C GLU A 62 -16.46 -0.81 -12.94
N ALA A 63 -15.37 -1.30 -13.54
CA ALA A 63 -14.92 -2.68 -13.44
C ALA A 63 -14.37 -3.00 -12.04
N LEU A 64 -14.40 -4.27 -11.65
CA LEU A 64 -14.01 -4.72 -10.31
C LEU A 64 -12.58 -5.25 -10.30
N PRO A 65 -11.70 -4.72 -9.43
CA PRO A 65 -10.33 -5.21 -9.33
C PRO A 65 -10.27 -6.54 -8.59
N VAL A 66 -9.51 -7.49 -9.14
CA VAL A 66 -8.99 -8.66 -8.44
C VAL A 66 -7.48 -8.67 -8.51
N GLY A 67 -6.81 -9.20 -7.49
CA GLY A 67 -5.36 -9.32 -7.50
C GLY A 67 -4.81 -10.19 -6.37
N ASN A 68 -3.56 -10.63 -6.53
CA ASN A 68 -2.87 -11.48 -5.55
C ASN A 68 -1.54 -10.87 -5.04
N GLY A 69 -1.35 -9.57 -5.25
CA GLY A 69 -0.11 -8.83 -5.02
C GLY A 69 0.71 -8.62 -6.29
N ARG A 70 0.74 -9.60 -7.19
CA ARG A 70 1.57 -9.58 -8.42
C ARG A 70 0.74 -9.51 -9.70
N LEU A 71 -0.27 -10.36 -9.80
CA LEU A 71 -1.22 -10.43 -10.91
C LEU A 71 -2.47 -9.63 -10.56
N GLY A 72 -2.94 -8.84 -11.51
CA GLY A 72 -4.16 -8.04 -11.39
C GLY A 72 -5.08 -8.25 -12.59
N ALA A 73 -6.39 -8.17 -12.36
CA ALA A 73 -7.36 -7.99 -13.42
C ALA A 73 -8.50 -7.05 -13.03
N MET A 74 -9.04 -6.34 -14.02
CA MET A 74 -10.25 -5.53 -13.91
C MET A 74 -11.39 -6.25 -14.63
N VAL A 75 -12.38 -6.72 -13.87
CA VAL A 75 -13.50 -7.55 -14.33
C VAL A 75 -14.70 -6.69 -14.72
N PHE A 76 -15.08 -6.69 -16.00
CA PHE A 76 -16.15 -5.82 -16.50
C PHE A 76 -17.56 -6.40 -16.27
N GLY A 77 -17.72 -7.72 -16.27
CA GLY A 77 -19.01 -8.36 -16.04
C GLY A 77 -19.95 -8.31 -17.25
N GLY A 78 -19.44 -8.19 -18.48
CA GLY A 78 -20.26 -8.16 -19.71
C GLY A 78 -20.97 -9.48 -19.99
N THR A 79 -22.13 -9.45 -20.66
CA THR A 79 -23.03 -10.63 -20.74
C THR A 79 -22.82 -11.45 -22.00
N THR A 80 -22.80 -10.83 -23.17
CA THR A 80 -22.49 -11.47 -24.46
C THR A 80 -20.99 -11.55 -24.73
N GLY A 81 -20.24 -10.53 -24.28
CA GLY A 81 -18.79 -10.47 -24.29
C GLY A 81 -18.27 -10.00 -22.93
N GLU A 82 -17.37 -10.75 -22.33
CA GLU A 82 -16.63 -10.38 -21.11
C GLU A 82 -15.25 -9.86 -21.48
N ARG A 83 -14.79 -8.87 -20.71
CA ARG A 83 -13.43 -8.36 -20.76
C ARG A 83 -12.84 -8.39 -19.36
N LEU A 84 -11.73 -9.09 -19.20
CA LEU A 84 -10.83 -8.92 -18.06
C LEU A 84 -9.58 -8.20 -18.55
N GLN A 85 -9.39 -6.94 -18.17
CA GLN A 85 -8.14 -6.24 -18.45
C GLN A 85 -7.07 -6.73 -17.48
N LEU A 86 -5.90 -7.11 -17.99
CA LEU A 86 -4.86 -7.87 -17.29
C LEU A 86 -3.59 -7.05 -17.00
N ASN A 87 -3.04 -7.25 -15.80
CA ASN A 87 -1.83 -6.63 -15.32
C ASN A 87 -0.90 -7.65 -14.63
N GLU A 88 0.40 -7.43 -14.78
CA GLU A 88 1.48 -8.10 -14.07
C GLU A 88 2.40 -6.99 -13.55
N ASP A 89 2.71 -6.97 -12.25
CA ASP A 89 3.34 -5.85 -11.54
C ASP A 89 4.78 -5.50 -12.01
N THR A 90 5.43 -6.35 -12.80
CA THR A 90 6.76 -6.12 -13.38
C THR A 90 6.74 -5.78 -14.87
N LEU A 91 5.57 -5.67 -15.52
CA LEU A 91 5.50 -5.15 -16.89
C LEU A 91 5.52 -3.62 -16.93
N TRP A 92 6.69 -3.06 -17.20
CA TRP A 92 6.94 -1.63 -17.35
C TRP A 92 7.60 -1.35 -18.68
N SER A 93 7.63 -0.10 -19.17
CA SER A 93 8.43 0.28 -20.33
C SER A 93 9.94 0.34 -20.03
N GLY A 94 10.75 0.42 -21.07
CA GLY A 94 12.20 0.55 -20.99
C GLY A 94 12.92 -0.70 -20.48
N GLY A 95 14.03 -0.49 -19.78
CA GLY A 95 14.92 -1.53 -19.29
C GLY A 95 15.84 -0.95 -18.22
N PRO A 96 16.76 -1.75 -17.65
CA PRO A 96 17.75 -1.23 -16.73
C PRO A 96 18.49 -0.03 -17.33
N TYR A 97 18.49 1.08 -16.61
CA TYR A 97 19.11 2.34 -17.02
C TYR A 97 19.65 3.07 -15.80
N ASP A 98 20.50 4.07 -16.06
CA ASP A 98 21.06 4.89 -14.99
C ASP A 98 20.68 6.36 -15.16
N PRO A 99 19.95 6.95 -14.20
CA PRO A 99 19.43 8.30 -14.35
C PRO A 99 20.43 9.38 -13.91
N VAL A 100 21.62 9.01 -13.44
CA VAL A 100 22.58 9.94 -12.82
C VAL A 100 23.10 10.94 -13.84
N ASN A 101 23.01 12.22 -13.50
CA ASN A 101 23.60 13.30 -14.29
C ASN A 101 25.04 13.59 -13.82
N PRO A 102 26.06 13.36 -14.66
CA PRO A 102 27.46 13.61 -14.28
C PRO A 102 27.80 15.10 -14.10
N ASP A 103 27.03 16.02 -14.68
CA ASP A 103 27.27 17.47 -14.57
C ASP A 103 26.80 18.04 -13.22
N ALA A 104 25.94 17.30 -12.51
CA ALA A 104 25.23 17.84 -11.34
C ALA A 104 26.16 18.25 -10.21
N GLY A 105 27.15 17.43 -9.88
CA GLY A 105 28.10 17.72 -8.80
C GLY A 105 28.88 19.02 -9.01
N ALA A 106 29.24 19.33 -10.27
CA ALA A 106 29.96 20.56 -10.62
C ALA A 106 29.08 21.82 -10.56
N ALA A 107 27.79 21.71 -10.90
CA ALA A 107 26.86 22.83 -10.91
C ALA A 107 26.22 23.13 -9.53
N LEU A 108 26.21 22.16 -8.62
CA LEU A 108 25.56 22.26 -7.31
C LEU A 108 26.03 23.47 -6.48
N PRO A 109 27.34 23.81 -6.38
CA PRO A 109 27.79 24.97 -5.62
C PRO A 109 27.23 26.30 -6.15
N ASP A 110 27.09 26.44 -7.47
CA ASP A 110 26.53 27.66 -8.07
C ASP A 110 25.03 27.81 -7.80
N VAL A 111 24.27 26.71 -7.86
CA VAL A 111 22.84 26.71 -7.50
C VAL A 111 22.67 27.12 -6.04
N ARG A 112 23.49 26.59 -5.13
CA ARG A 112 23.48 26.97 -3.70
C ARG A 112 23.78 28.45 -3.51
N ARG A 113 24.82 28.97 -4.15
CA ARG A 113 25.21 30.39 -4.11
C ARG A 113 24.09 31.31 -4.59
N LEU A 114 23.38 30.93 -5.66
CA LEU A 114 22.24 31.69 -6.18
C LEU A 114 21.06 31.70 -5.19
N ILE A 115 20.77 30.57 -4.55
CA ILE A 115 19.74 30.48 -3.49
C ILE A 115 20.09 31.38 -2.30
N ASP A 116 21.35 31.33 -1.84
CA ASP A 116 21.82 32.16 -0.71
C ASP A 116 21.73 33.66 -1.03
N ALA A 117 22.00 34.04 -2.28
CA ALA A 117 21.85 35.41 -2.80
C ALA A 117 20.39 35.83 -3.05
N GLY A 118 19.42 34.92 -2.91
CA GLY A 118 18.00 35.18 -3.19
C GLY A 118 17.64 35.20 -4.68
N ALA A 119 18.54 34.78 -5.56
CA ALA A 119 18.33 34.66 -7.00
C ALA A 119 17.65 33.32 -7.37
N PHE A 120 16.48 33.05 -6.78
CA PHE A 120 15.84 31.74 -6.85
C PHE A 120 15.43 31.30 -8.27
N ALA A 121 14.95 32.22 -9.11
CA ALA A 121 14.57 31.91 -10.49
C ALA A 121 15.78 31.51 -11.35
N GLU A 122 16.91 32.19 -11.17
CA GLU A 122 18.19 31.85 -11.81
C GLU A 122 18.71 30.50 -11.31
N ALA A 123 18.63 30.27 -9.99
CA ALA A 123 18.98 28.98 -9.39
C ALA A 123 18.15 27.84 -9.98
N GLN A 124 16.83 28.02 -10.11
CA GLN A 124 15.94 27.00 -10.66
C GLN A 124 16.21 26.75 -12.15
N THR A 125 16.55 27.78 -12.91
CA THR A 125 16.93 27.66 -14.32
C THR A 125 18.21 26.84 -14.46
N LEU A 126 19.24 27.14 -13.67
CA LEU A 126 20.49 26.40 -13.65
C LEU A 126 20.29 24.94 -13.19
N ALA A 127 19.49 24.74 -12.14
CA ALA A 127 19.13 23.41 -11.64
C ALA A 127 18.43 22.57 -12.70
N ASN A 128 17.44 23.14 -13.41
CA ASN A 128 16.76 22.48 -14.52
C ASN A 128 17.72 22.06 -15.65
N ALA A 129 18.77 22.86 -15.88
CA ALA A 129 19.76 22.58 -16.92
C ALA A 129 20.78 21.53 -16.50
N ARG A 130 21.21 21.49 -15.23
CA ARG A 130 22.42 20.76 -14.81
C ARG A 130 22.24 19.78 -13.65
N LEU A 131 21.18 19.89 -12.85
CA LEU A 131 20.94 19.03 -11.68
C LEU A 131 19.88 17.94 -11.91
N MET A 132 19.15 17.97 -13.02
CA MET A 132 18.12 16.97 -13.32
C MET A 132 18.71 15.66 -13.85
N GLY A 133 18.05 14.54 -13.58
CA GLY A 133 18.41 13.22 -14.09
C GLY A 133 18.30 13.10 -15.61
N VAL A 134 18.96 12.08 -16.16
CA VAL A 134 19.03 11.81 -17.59
C VAL A 134 18.57 10.37 -17.87
N PRO A 135 17.40 10.14 -18.49
CA PRO A 135 16.41 11.12 -18.93
C PRO A 135 15.71 11.85 -17.77
N LYS A 136 15.06 12.98 -18.09
CA LYS A 136 14.24 13.78 -17.15
C LYS A 136 12.85 13.19 -16.90
N THR A 137 12.59 11.95 -17.33
CA THR A 137 11.34 11.22 -17.11
C THR A 137 11.69 9.77 -16.75
N GLN A 138 10.72 9.01 -16.25
CA GLN A 138 10.90 7.62 -15.81
C GLN A 138 10.11 6.64 -16.67
N MET A 139 10.25 5.34 -16.41
CA MET A 139 9.51 4.32 -17.15
C MET A 139 8.07 4.19 -16.63
N ALA A 140 7.17 3.78 -17.52
CA ALA A 140 5.74 3.65 -17.25
C ALA A 140 5.38 2.22 -16.90
N TYR A 141 4.50 2.02 -15.92
CA TYR A 141 3.82 0.76 -15.72
C TYR A 141 2.84 0.49 -16.87
N GLN A 142 2.71 -0.74 -17.34
CA GLN A 142 1.91 -1.04 -18.55
C GLN A 142 1.00 -2.27 -18.39
N PRO A 143 -0.16 -2.31 -19.08
CA PRO A 143 -1.02 -3.47 -19.13
C PRO A 143 -0.36 -4.63 -19.89
N VAL A 144 -0.64 -5.86 -19.46
CA VAL A 144 -0.32 -7.06 -20.24
C VAL A 144 -1.25 -7.17 -21.45
N GLY A 145 -2.54 -6.87 -21.26
CA GLY A 145 -3.54 -7.04 -22.31
C GLY A 145 -4.94 -7.25 -21.77
N ASP A 146 -5.79 -7.94 -22.53
CA ASP A 146 -7.14 -8.30 -22.16
C ASP A 146 -7.39 -9.80 -22.40
N LEU A 147 -8.12 -10.44 -21.50
CA LEU A 147 -8.79 -11.72 -21.73
C LEU A 147 -10.23 -11.45 -22.16
N LEU A 148 -10.63 -12.05 -23.29
CA LEU A 148 -11.93 -11.85 -23.93
C LEU A 148 -12.71 -13.15 -23.95
N LEU A 149 -13.94 -13.13 -23.44
CA LEU A 149 -14.85 -14.29 -23.43
C LEU A 149 -16.15 -13.95 -24.16
N ASP A 150 -16.36 -14.52 -25.34
CA ASP A 150 -17.55 -14.27 -26.14
C ASP A 150 -18.50 -15.49 -26.10
N LEU A 151 -19.81 -15.26 -25.91
CA LEU A 151 -20.85 -16.28 -26.05
C LEU A 151 -21.43 -16.24 -27.49
N PRO A 152 -20.87 -17.00 -28.44
CA PRO A 152 -21.30 -16.92 -29.83
C PRO A 152 -22.74 -17.40 -30.01
N GLY A 153 -23.49 -16.75 -30.91
CA GLY A 153 -24.83 -17.18 -31.30
C GLY A 153 -25.92 -16.96 -30.26
N VAL A 154 -25.62 -16.34 -29.12
CA VAL A 154 -26.60 -15.97 -28.10
C VAL A 154 -26.89 -14.47 -28.19
N ALA A 155 -28.11 -14.11 -28.62
CA ALA A 155 -28.58 -12.74 -28.75
C ALA A 155 -29.69 -12.42 -27.73
N GLY A 156 -29.92 -11.13 -27.50
CA GLY A 156 -30.97 -10.62 -26.63
C GLY A 156 -30.45 -9.88 -25.40
N GLU A 157 -31.36 -9.33 -24.62
CA GLU A 157 -31.03 -8.64 -23.37
C GLU A 157 -30.91 -9.65 -22.22
N ALA A 158 -29.87 -9.48 -21.40
CA ALA A 158 -29.71 -10.29 -20.21
C ALA A 158 -30.71 -9.84 -19.13
N SER A 159 -31.26 -10.81 -18.40
CA SER A 159 -32.14 -10.57 -17.25
C SER A 159 -31.51 -11.11 -15.96
N ALA A 160 -32.10 -10.77 -14.80
CA ALA A 160 -31.64 -11.20 -13.48
C ALA A 160 -30.13 -10.94 -13.25
N TYR A 161 -29.61 -9.84 -13.81
CA TYR A 161 -28.20 -9.52 -13.77
C TYR A 161 -27.77 -9.05 -12.37
N THR A 162 -26.63 -9.57 -11.92
CA THR A 162 -25.87 -8.98 -10.83
C THR A 162 -24.37 -9.20 -11.05
N ARG A 163 -23.56 -8.21 -10.66
CA ARG A 163 -22.12 -8.40 -10.44
C ARG A 163 -21.73 -7.89 -9.07
N GLU A 164 -20.76 -8.54 -8.47
CA GLU A 164 -20.27 -8.21 -7.13
C GLU A 164 -18.78 -8.50 -6.98
N LEU A 165 -18.16 -7.82 -6.02
CA LEU A 165 -16.87 -8.19 -5.45
C LEU A 165 -17.08 -8.44 -3.96
N ASP A 166 -16.90 -9.69 -3.53
CA ASP A 166 -16.86 -10.09 -2.12
C ASP A 166 -15.45 -9.84 -1.58
N LEU A 167 -15.31 -8.81 -0.73
CA LEU A 167 -14.04 -8.42 -0.12
C LEU A 167 -13.56 -9.42 0.93
N ASP A 168 -14.45 -10.21 1.53
CA ASP A 168 -14.07 -11.25 2.49
C ASP A 168 -13.56 -12.52 1.80
N ALA A 169 -14.12 -12.87 0.64
CA ALA A 169 -13.67 -14.01 -0.14
C ALA A 169 -12.56 -13.69 -1.14
N ALA A 170 -12.40 -12.41 -1.52
CA ALA A 170 -11.62 -11.92 -2.65
C ALA A 170 -12.06 -12.54 -3.99
N ILE A 171 -13.37 -12.61 -4.22
CA ILE A 171 -13.97 -13.20 -5.42
C ILE A 171 -14.92 -12.20 -6.06
N ALA A 172 -14.70 -11.90 -7.34
CA ALA A 172 -15.69 -11.22 -8.17
C ALA A 172 -16.67 -12.25 -8.75
N THR A 173 -17.97 -12.02 -8.61
CA THR A 173 -19.02 -12.89 -9.17
C THR A 173 -19.90 -12.11 -10.13
N THR A 174 -20.24 -12.69 -11.28
CA THR A 174 -21.27 -12.17 -12.19
C THR A 174 -22.30 -13.27 -12.42
N SER A 175 -23.59 -12.94 -12.33
CA SER A 175 -24.70 -13.86 -12.61
C SER A 175 -25.74 -13.17 -13.49
N PHE A 176 -26.25 -13.89 -14.49
CA PHE A 176 -27.26 -13.35 -15.42
C PHE A 176 -27.95 -14.49 -16.18
N THR A 177 -29.13 -14.20 -16.74
CA THR A 177 -29.82 -15.11 -17.65
C THR A 177 -29.80 -14.54 -19.06
N LEU A 178 -29.32 -15.32 -20.03
CA LEU A 178 -29.22 -14.93 -21.44
C LEU A 178 -29.57 -16.14 -22.33
N GLY A 179 -30.40 -15.95 -23.35
CA GLY A 179 -30.83 -17.05 -24.24
C GLY A 179 -31.54 -18.20 -23.53
N GLY A 180 -32.16 -17.93 -22.37
CA GLY A 180 -32.80 -18.95 -21.53
C GLY A 180 -31.84 -19.78 -20.66
N THR A 181 -30.54 -19.52 -20.70
CA THR A 181 -29.52 -20.16 -19.87
C THR A 181 -29.13 -19.21 -18.72
N ARG A 182 -29.09 -19.72 -17.50
CA ARG A 182 -28.58 -19.00 -16.33
C ARG A 182 -27.07 -19.20 -16.21
N PHE A 183 -26.33 -18.12 -16.37
CA PHE A 183 -24.88 -18.10 -16.24
C PHE A 183 -24.45 -17.60 -14.87
N ARG A 184 -23.34 -18.16 -14.39
CA ARG A 184 -22.57 -17.64 -13.25
C ARG A 184 -21.09 -17.68 -13.59
N ARG A 185 -20.38 -16.63 -13.24
CA ARG A 185 -18.93 -16.49 -13.40
C ARG A 185 -18.29 -16.08 -12.09
N GLU A 186 -17.24 -16.78 -11.68
CA GLU A 186 -16.37 -16.39 -10.56
C GLU A 186 -14.97 -16.05 -11.08
N VAL A 187 -14.39 -14.97 -10.57
CA VAL A 187 -13.02 -14.54 -10.87
C VAL A 187 -12.28 -14.24 -9.57
N PHE A 188 -11.08 -14.80 -9.42
CA PHE A 188 -10.17 -14.48 -8.33
C PHE A 188 -8.71 -14.68 -8.75
N ALA A 189 -7.77 -14.11 -8.00
CA ALA A 189 -6.34 -14.32 -8.20
C ALA A 189 -5.77 -15.18 -7.06
N SER A 190 -5.16 -16.33 -7.39
CA SER A 190 -4.54 -17.19 -6.39
C SER A 190 -3.12 -16.72 -6.07
N PRO A 191 -2.81 -16.39 -4.80
CA PRO A 191 -1.44 -16.05 -4.38
C PRO A 191 -0.52 -17.26 -4.30
N GLY A 192 -1.04 -18.49 -4.17
CA GLY A 192 -0.22 -19.70 -4.10
C GLY A 192 0.29 -20.14 -5.46
N GLU A 193 -0.63 -20.34 -6.40
CA GLU A 193 -0.34 -20.90 -7.73
C GLU A 193 -0.04 -19.83 -8.77
N GLN A 194 -0.14 -18.55 -8.39
CA GLN A 194 0.22 -17.41 -9.24
C GLN A 194 -0.56 -17.39 -10.56
N VAL A 195 -1.88 -17.59 -10.47
CA VAL A 195 -2.83 -17.50 -11.59
C VAL A 195 -4.05 -16.64 -11.24
N ILE A 196 -4.64 -16.02 -12.26
CA ILE A 196 -6.03 -15.57 -12.21
C ILE A 196 -6.92 -16.72 -12.68
N ALA A 197 -7.87 -17.13 -11.86
CA ALA A 197 -8.82 -18.17 -12.18
C ALA A 197 -10.17 -17.55 -12.55
N VAL A 198 -10.74 -17.98 -13.69
CA VAL A 198 -12.11 -17.66 -14.10
C VAL A 198 -12.88 -18.97 -14.18
N HIS A 199 -14.05 -19.05 -13.59
CA HIS A 199 -14.92 -20.22 -13.70
C HIS A 199 -16.31 -19.81 -14.10
N MET A 200 -16.76 -20.29 -15.26
CA MET A 200 -18.05 -19.99 -15.86
C MET A 200 -18.90 -21.25 -15.91
N THR A 201 -20.14 -21.17 -15.41
CA THR A 201 -21.12 -22.26 -15.43
C THR A 201 -22.39 -21.79 -16.11
N GLY A 202 -23.04 -22.69 -16.87
CA GLY A 202 -24.41 -22.53 -17.36
C GLY A 202 -25.29 -23.65 -16.81
N ASP A 203 -26.57 -23.38 -16.57
CA ASP A 203 -27.55 -24.44 -16.24
C ASP A 203 -27.95 -25.30 -17.46
N ARG A 204 -27.48 -24.91 -18.66
CA ARG A 204 -27.54 -25.67 -19.91
C ARG A 204 -26.17 -25.65 -20.59
N PRO A 205 -25.85 -26.62 -21.47
CA PRO A 205 -24.63 -26.58 -22.27
C PRO A 205 -24.53 -25.29 -23.09
N PHE A 206 -23.33 -24.73 -23.19
CA PHE A 206 -23.06 -23.49 -23.92
C PHE A 206 -21.74 -23.55 -24.67
N ASP A 207 -21.62 -22.67 -25.66
CA ASP A 207 -20.40 -22.44 -26.43
C ASP A 207 -19.70 -21.18 -25.90
N LEU A 208 -18.38 -21.16 -25.99
CA LEU A 208 -17.57 -20.02 -25.57
C LEU A 208 -16.37 -19.85 -26.51
N LEU A 209 -16.09 -18.61 -26.90
CA LEU A 209 -14.87 -18.25 -27.61
C LEU A 209 -13.97 -17.47 -26.66
N VAL A 210 -12.73 -17.93 -26.49
CA VAL A 210 -11.75 -17.36 -25.58
C VAL A 210 -10.61 -16.75 -26.41
N GLY A 211 -10.24 -15.51 -26.10
CA GLY A 211 -9.13 -14.80 -26.76
C GLY A 211 -8.27 -14.01 -25.79
N LEU A 212 -7.05 -13.70 -26.24
CA LEU A 212 -6.15 -12.75 -25.59
C LEU A 212 -5.81 -11.64 -26.59
N THR A 213 -5.69 -10.41 -26.11
CA THR A 213 -5.18 -9.27 -26.91
C THR A 213 -4.19 -8.46 -26.08
N SER A 214 -3.26 -7.76 -26.72
CA SER A 214 -2.28 -6.92 -26.01
C SER A 214 -2.01 -5.62 -26.77
N PRO A 215 -1.83 -4.48 -26.07
CA PRO A 215 -1.34 -3.25 -26.69
C PRO A 215 0.19 -3.21 -26.79
N GLN A 216 0.91 -4.25 -26.34
CA GLN A 216 2.36 -4.27 -26.32
C GLN A 216 2.96 -4.51 -27.71
N PRO A 217 4.15 -3.96 -28.01
CA PRO A 217 4.85 -4.22 -29.26
C PRO A 217 5.11 -5.71 -29.50
N ASP A 218 5.06 -6.11 -30.78
CA ASP A 218 5.38 -7.46 -31.26
C ASP A 218 4.57 -8.57 -30.55
N ALA A 219 3.41 -8.22 -29.99
CA ALA A 219 2.54 -9.16 -29.31
C ALA A 219 1.89 -10.12 -30.30
N GLY A 220 2.04 -11.43 -30.07
CA GLY A 220 1.43 -12.50 -30.88
C GLY A 220 0.77 -13.56 -30.00
N VAL A 221 -0.32 -14.16 -30.51
CA VAL A 221 -1.10 -15.18 -29.81
C VAL A 221 -1.09 -16.49 -30.57
N VAL A 222 -0.80 -17.58 -29.87
CA VAL A 222 -0.88 -18.95 -30.40
C VAL A 222 -1.90 -19.75 -29.60
N ALA A 223 -2.83 -20.42 -30.29
CA ALA A 223 -3.79 -21.34 -29.70
C ALA A 223 -3.41 -22.80 -30.00
N ALA A 224 -3.07 -23.57 -28.96
CA ALA A 224 -2.71 -24.98 -29.11
C ALA A 224 -3.01 -25.79 -27.84
N GLY A 225 -3.48 -27.03 -27.99
CA GLY A 225 -3.65 -27.96 -26.86
C GLY A 225 -4.58 -27.47 -25.74
N GLY A 226 -5.59 -26.66 -26.06
CA GLY A 226 -6.48 -26.05 -25.06
C GLY A 226 -5.85 -24.89 -24.28
N MET A 227 -4.76 -24.31 -24.79
CA MET A 227 -4.06 -23.18 -24.20
C MET A 227 -3.85 -22.05 -25.21
N LEU A 228 -4.10 -20.82 -24.79
CA LEU A 228 -3.65 -19.61 -25.49
C LEU A 228 -2.32 -19.18 -24.89
N THR A 229 -1.37 -18.81 -25.75
CA THR A 229 -0.07 -18.26 -25.36
C THR A 229 0.11 -16.93 -26.05
N LEU A 230 0.11 -15.85 -25.28
CA LEU A 230 0.44 -14.50 -25.72
C LEU A 230 1.90 -14.21 -25.33
N THR A 231 2.72 -13.82 -26.30
CA THR A 231 4.12 -13.41 -26.08
C THR A 231 4.39 -12.06 -26.71
N GLY A 232 5.25 -11.24 -26.11
CA GLY A 232 5.69 -9.98 -26.69
C GLY A 232 6.85 -9.33 -25.93
N GLY A 233 7.21 -8.12 -26.36
CA GLY A 233 8.18 -7.26 -25.69
C GLY A 233 7.51 -6.01 -25.10
N ASN A 234 8.21 -5.29 -24.22
CA ASN A 234 7.75 -3.99 -23.75
C ASN A 234 8.25 -2.84 -24.65
N ALA A 235 7.60 -1.68 -24.55
CA ALA A 235 7.98 -0.51 -25.35
C ALA A 235 9.23 0.21 -24.81
N ALA A 236 10.02 0.81 -25.70
CA ALA A 236 11.05 1.78 -25.34
C ALA A 236 10.42 3.11 -24.87
N ARG A 237 11.14 3.88 -24.05
CA ARG A 237 10.68 5.20 -23.61
C ARG A 237 11.82 6.13 -23.26
N ALA A 238 11.69 7.41 -23.62
CA ALA A 238 12.64 8.46 -23.27
C ALA A 238 14.11 8.12 -23.59
N GLY A 239 14.34 7.42 -24.71
CA GLY A 239 15.67 6.97 -25.13
C GLY A 239 16.17 5.69 -24.44
N VAL A 240 15.42 5.12 -23.49
CA VAL A 240 15.70 3.83 -22.85
C VAL A 240 15.00 2.72 -23.64
N ALA A 241 15.78 1.76 -24.15
CA ALA A 241 15.27 0.64 -24.93
C ALA A 241 14.38 -0.30 -24.09
N GLY A 242 13.32 -0.83 -24.69
CA GLY A 242 12.52 -1.92 -24.12
C GLY A 242 13.35 -3.21 -24.04
N LYS A 243 13.47 -3.80 -22.84
CA LYS A 243 14.26 -5.02 -22.61
C LYS A 243 13.50 -6.16 -21.93
N LEU A 244 12.23 -5.96 -21.59
CA LEU A 244 11.39 -7.00 -21.01
C LEU A 244 10.73 -7.82 -22.11
N ARG A 245 10.81 -9.14 -21.96
CA ARG A 245 9.91 -10.07 -22.62
C ARG A 245 8.79 -10.42 -21.65
N PHE A 246 7.60 -10.71 -22.16
CA PHE A 246 6.51 -11.22 -21.34
C PHE A 246 5.81 -12.40 -22.00
N THR A 247 5.17 -13.21 -21.16
CA THR A 247 4.30 -14.31 -21.57
C THR A 247 3.04 -14.25 -20.72
N ALA A 248 1.88 -14.41 -21.37
CA ALA A 248 0.62 -14.70 -20.70
C ALA A 248 0.04 -16.00 -21.28
N ARG A 249 -0.36 -16.92 -20.41
CA ARG A 249 -0.95 -18.21 -20.78
C ARG A 249 -2.35 -18.31 -20.21
N ALA A 250 -3.33 -18.64 -21.04
CA ALA A 250 -4.68 -18.95 -20.60
C ALA A 250 -5.01 -20.41 -20.96
N ARG A 251 -5.06 -21.29 -19.96
CA ARG A 251 -5.46 -22.69 -20.14
C ARG A 251 -6.95 -22.85 -19.94
N VAL A 252 -7.61 -23.53 -20.88
CA VAL A 252 -9.05 -23.79 -20.87
C VAL A 252 -9.31 -25.24 -20.45
N VAL A 253 -10.09 -25.40 -19.39
CA VAL A 253 -10.56 -26.71 -18.89
C VAL A 253 -12.08 -26.72 -18.93
N ALA A 254 -12.65 -27.52 -19.84
CA ALA A 254 -14.09 -27.65 -19.99
C ALA A 254 -14.62 -28.92 -19.31
N ASP A 255 -15.74 -28.81 -18.60
CA ASP A 255 -16.53 -29.94 -18.13
C ASP A 255 -17.64 -30.27 -19.13
N GLY A 256 -17.47 -31.38 -19.84
CA GLY A 256 -18.23 -31.70 -21.05
C GLY A 256 -17.81 -30.83 -22.24
N GLY A 257 -18.33 -31.16 -23.42
CA GLY A 257 -18.04 -30.43 -24.65
C GLY A 257 -16.66 -30.73 -25.25
N LYS A 258 -16.23 -29.86 -26.18
CA LYS A 258 -14.93 -29.96 -26.90
C LYS A 258 -14.23 -28.61 -26.90
N VAL A 259 -12.90 -28.61 -26.77
CA VAL A 259 -12.03 -27.42 -26.91
C VAL A 259 -11.18 -27.58 -28.15
N ALA A 260 -11.20 -26.59 -29.05
CA ALA A 260 -10.42 -26.59 -30.28
C ALA A 260 -9.86 -25.19 -30.57
N ALA A 261 -8.75 -25.13 -31.30
CA ALA A 261 -8.24 -23.87 -31.83
C ALA A 261 -9.18 -23.33 -32.93
N ASP A 262 -9.38 -22.02 -32.93
CA ASP A 262 -10.15 -21.26 -33.92
C ASP A 262 -9.32 -20.02 -34.28
N GLY A 263 -8.36 -20.20 -35.19
CA GLY A 263 -7.30 -19.23 -35.45
C GLY A 263 -6.46 -18.97 -34.19
N GLU A 264 -6.36 -17.71 -33.78
CA GLU A 264 -5.65 -17.27 -32.56
C GLU A 264 -6.52 -17.32 -31.30
N ARG A 265 -7.69 -17.96 -31.38
CA ARG A 265 -8.64 -18.11 -30.26
C ARG A 265 -8.85 -19.59 -29.93
N LEU A 266 -9.47 -19.85 -28.78
CA LEU A 266 -9.96 -21.19 -28.42
C LEU A 266 -11.48 -21.19 -28.40
N ARG A 267 -12.07 -22.12 -29.15
CA ARG A 267 -13.50 -22.39 -29.14
C ARG A 267 -13.81 -23.58 -28.24
N VAL A 268 -14.72 -23.35 -27.31
CA VAL A 268 -15.37 -24.37 -26.49
C VAL A 268 -16.78 -24.58 -27.02
N THR A 269 -17.18 -25.83 -27.27
CA THR A 269 -18.52 -26.17 -27.77
C THR A 269 -19.22 -27.14 -26.82
N GLY A 270 -20.43 -26.81 -26.40
CA GLY A 270 -21.32 -27.67 -25.61
C GLY A 270 -20.82 -28.00 -24.21
N ALA A 271 -20.11 -27.08 -23.55
CA ALA A 271 -19.62 -27.29 -22.18
C ALA A 271 -20.69 -26.94 -21.13
N ARG A 272 -20.66 -27.63 -19.98
CA ARG A 272 -21.50 -27.27 -18.81
C ARG A 272 -20.82 -26.25 -17.92
N SER A 273 -19.50 -26.34 -17.83
CA SER A 273 -18.67 -25.33 -17.19
C SER A 273 -17.33 -25.21 -17.89
N VAL A 274 -16.71 -24.04 -17.78
CA VAL A 274 -15.38 -23.72 -18.32
C VAL A 274 -14.57 -23.05 -17.21
N THR A 275 -13.39 -23.59 -16.93
CA THR A 275 -12.38 -22.97 -16.06
C THR A 275 -11.24 -22.46 -16.91
N LEU A 276 -10.86 -21.20 -16.71
CA LEU A 276 -9.70 -20.57 -17.31
C LEU A 276 -8.67 -20.31 -16.21
N LEU A 277 -7.44 -20.71 -16.46
CA LEU A 277 -6.30 -20.46 -15.58
C LEU A 277 -5.32 -19.57 -16.34
N VAL A 278 -5.15 -18.34 -15.85
CA VAL A 278 -4.35 -17.31 -16.52
C VAL A 278 -3.09 -17.05 -15.71
N ALA A 279 -1.94 -17.47 -16.24
CA ALA A 279 -0.63 -17.16 -15.69
C ALA A 279 0.02 -16.04 -16.53
N MET A 280 0.69 -15.10 -15.87
CA MET A 280 1.44 -14.02 -16.55
C MET A 280 2.79 -13.85 -15.88
N GLY A 281 3.81 -13.47 -16.65
CA GLY A 281 5.14 -13.19 -16.14
C GLY A 281 5.98 -12.43 -17.15
N THR A 282 7.02 -11.76 -16.66
CA THR A 282 8.01 -11.06 -17.48
C THR A 282 9.39 -11.69 -17.30
N SER A 283 10.36 -11.23 -18.10
CA SER A 283 11.76 -11.59 -17.92
C SER A 283 12.45 -10.83 -16.78
N TYR A 284 11.73 -9.99 -16.02
CA TYR A 284 12.26 -9.29 -14.85
C TYR A 284 12.66 -10.25 -13.74
N ARG A 285 13.85 -10.03 -13.16
CA ARG A 285 14.30 -10.68 -11.91
C ARG A 285 14.64 -9.66 -10.83
N ARG A 286 15.26 -8.55 -11.24
CA ARG A 286 15.68 -7.44 -10.39
C ARG A 286 15.79 -6.18 -11.24
N PHE A 287 15.90 -5.02 -10.61
CA PHE A 287 16.03 -3.72 -11.27
C PHE A 287 17.18 -3.62 -12.31
N ASP A 288 18.16 -4.50 -12.27
CA ASP A 288 19.30 -4.60 -13.19
C ASP A 288 19.41 -5.94 -13.93
N ASP A 289 18.46 -6.87 -13.73
CA ASP A 289 18.46 -8.21 -14.34
C ASP A 289 17.10 -8.51 -14.99
N VAL A 290 17.13 -8.64 -16.32
CA VAL A 290 15.99 -9.00 -17.19
C VAL A 290 16.19 -10.36 -17.87
N GLY A 291 17.03 -11.22 -17.29
CA GLY A 291 17.38 -12.54 -17.79
C GLY A 291 16.39 -13.66 -17.44
N GLY A 292 15.21 -13.32 -16.91
CA GLY A 292 14.14 -14.28 -16.60
C GLY A 292 13.59 -15.00 -17.82
N ASP A 293 12.97 -16.15 -17.56
CA ASP A 293 12.27 -16.97 -18.55
C ASP A 293 10.76 -16.95 -18.26
N PRO A 294 10.02 -15.97 -18.81
CA PRO A 294 8.57 -15.88 -18.59
C PRO A 294 7.81 -17.06 -19.19
N ASP A 295 8.34 -17.72 -20.22
CA ASP A 295 7.66 -18.83 -20.88
C ASP A 295 7.61 -20.05 -19.96
N ALA A 296 8.77 -20.44 -19.43
CA ALA A 296 8.89 -21.55 -18.48
C ALA A 296 8.13 -21.26 -17.18
N ALA A 297 8.23 -20.04 -16.64
CA ALA A 297 7.56 -19.67 -15.39
C ALA A 297 6.03 -19.73 -15.51
N THR A 298 5.48 -19.19 -16.60
CA THR A 298 4.02 -19.19 -16.80
C THR A 298 3.49 -20.58 -17.14
N LEU A 299 4.24 -21.40 -17.88
CA LEU A 299 3.87 -22.78 -18.16
C LEU A 299 3.80 -23.61 -16.88
N ALA A 300 4.81 -23.50 -16.01
CA ALA A 300 4.83 -24.20 -14.74
C ALA A 300 3.64 -23.81 -13.84
N ALA A 301 3.35 -22.50 -13.73
CA ALA A 301 2.24 -22.00 -12.92
C ALA A 301 0.87 -22.51 -13.41
N VAL A 302 0.61 -22.45 -14.71
CA VAL A 302 -0.69 -22.87 -15.26
C VAL A 302 -0.89 -24.40 -15.20
N GLU A 303 0.18 -25.18 -15.40
CA GLU A 303 0.16 -26.64 -15.24
C GLU A 303 -0.08 -27.04 -13.79
N ASP A 304 0.55 -26.36 -12.83
CA ASP A 304 0.33 -26.62 -11.40
C ASP A 304 -1.08 -26.28 -10.94
N ALA A 305 -1.58 -25.11 -11.34
CA ALA A 305 -2.95 -24.70 -11.07
C ALA A 305 -3.96 -25.71 -11.67
N ALA A 306 -3.70 -26.21 -12.89
CA ALA A 306 -4.57 -27.18 -13.55
C ALA A 306 -4.65 -28.50 -12.78
N ARG A 307 -3.52 -29.02 -12.29
CA ARG A 307 -3.48 -30.24 -11.45
C ARG A 307 -4.24 -30.08 -10.14
N ARG A 308 -4.25 -28.87 -9.57
CA ARG A 308 -4.90 -28.59 -8.29
C ARG A 308 -6.42 -28.51 -8.40
N GLY A 309 -6.92 -28.02 -9.53
CA GLY A 309 -8.35 -27.91 -9.84
C GLY A 309 -9.04 -26.72 -9.17
N PHE A 310 -10.11 -26.22 -9.81
CA PHE A 310 -10.77 -24.96 -9.44
C PHE A 310 -11.24 -24.91 -7.98
N ALA A 311 -11.92 -25.96 -7.50
CA ALA A 311 -12.49 -25.97 -6.15
C ALA A 311 -11.40 -25.79 -5.06
N ARG A 312 -10.25 -26.43 -5.24
CA ARG A 312 -9.12 -26.33 -4.31
C ARG A 312 -8.44 -24.96 -4.42
N LEU A 313 -8.18 -24.48 -5.64
CA LEU A 313 -7.64 -23.13 -5.88
C LEU A 313 -8.50 -22.06 -5.20
N ARG A 314 -9.83 -22.14 -5.37
CA ARG A 314 -10.78 -21.21 -4.77
C ARG A 314 -10.73 -21.26 -3.24
N SER A 315 -10.78 -22.46 -2.67
CA SER A 315 -10.72 -22.64 -1.21
C SER A 315 -9.43 -22.06 -0.62
N ASP A 316 -8.29 -22.33 -1.25
CA ASP A 316 -6.99 -21.94 -0.72
C ASP A 316 -6.70 -20.45 -0.92
N ALA A 317 -7.09 -19.87 -2.06
CA ALA A 317 -7.01 -18.43 -2.29
C ALA A 317 -7.87 -17.66 -1.27
N THR A 318 -9.12 -18.08 -1.08
CA THR A 318 -10.00 -17.48 -0.08
C THR A 318 -9.45 -17.64 1.35
N ALA A 319 -8.89 -18.81 1.69
CA ALA A 319 -8.30 -19.03 3.02
C ALA A 319 -7.08 -18.12 3.24
N ALA A 320 -6.19 -18.02 2.26
CA ALA A 320 -5.00 -17.15 2.32
C ALA A 320 -5.38 -15.67 2.44
N HIS A 321 -6.41 -15.23 1.72
CA HIS A 321 -6.94 -13.87 1.82
C HIS A 321 -7.56 -13.60 3.19
N ARG A 322 -8.47 -14.47 3.65
CA ARG A 322 -9.16 -14.32 4.95
C ARG A 322 -8.20 -14.30 6.13
N ALA A 323 -7.08 -15.01 6.04
CA ALA A 323 -6.04 -15.00 7.07
C ALA A 323 -5.44 -13.59 7.31
N LEU A 324 -5.50 -12.70 6.32
CA LEU A 324 -5.13 -11.29 6.41
C LEU A 324 -6.37 -10.41 6.64
N PHE A 325 -7.38 -10.55 5.79
CA PHE A 325 -8.54 -9.67 5.75
C PHE A 325 -9.36 -9.72 7.04
N ARG A 326 -9.59 -10.89 7.64
CA ARG A 326 -10.42 -11.01 8.86
C ARG A 326 -9.70 -10.61 10.15
N ARG A 327 -8.43 -10.20 10.10
CA ARG A 327 -7.68 -9.74 11.27
C ARG A 327 -8.27 -8.47 11.89
N VAL A 328 -8.87 -7.61 11.08
CA VAL A 328 -9.57 -6.41 11.53
C VAL A 328 -11.02 -6.47 11.10
N ARG A 329 -11.91 -6.07 12.01
CA ARG A 329 -13.33 -5.89 11.74
C ARG A 329 -13.77 -4.55 12.30
N LEU A 330 -14.47 -3.78 11.48
CA LEU A 330 -15.10 -2.51 11.80
C LEU A 330 -16.61 -2.66 11.68
N ASP A 331 -17.34 -2.08 12.63
CA ASP A 331 -18.79 -1.92 12.61
C ASP A 331 -19.12 -0.51 13.10
N LEU A 332 -19.66 0.32 12.21
CA LEU A 332 -20.10 1.69 12.48
C LEU A 332 -21.63 1.81 12.52
N GLY A 333 -22.34 0.69 12.47
CA GLY A 333 -23.79 0.63 12.31
C GLY A 333 -24.25 0.62 10.84
N ARG A 334 -25.52 0.30 10.65
CA ARG A 334 -26.16 0.10 9.35
C ARG A 334 -27.48 0.86 9.26
N THR A 335 -27.76 1.43 8.10
CA THR A 335 -29.09 1.96 7.71
C THR A 335 -29.60 1.25 6.46
N ALA A 336 -30.86 1.46 6.08
CA ALA A 336 -31.45 0.84 4.87
C ALA A 336 -30.74 1.25 3.56
N ILE A 337 -29.94 2.32 3.56
CA ILE A 337 -29.15 2.74 2.39
C ILE A 337 -28.08 1.70 2.05
N ALA A 338 -27.57 0.97 3.05
CA ALA A 338 -26.51 -0.01 2.89
C ALA A 338 -26.93 -1.28 2.10
N ASP A 339 -28.22 -1.43 1.79
CA ASP A 339 -28.76 -2.49 0.93
C ASP A 339 -28.82 -2.10 -0.55
N ARG A 340 -28.49 -0.86 -0.91
CA ARG A 340 -28.49 -0.39 -2.31
C ARG A 340 -27.21 -0.82 -3.05
N PRO A 341 -27.24 -0.86 -4.39
CA PRO A 341 -26.05 -0.97 -5.23
C PRO A 341 -24.97 0.06 -4.85
N THR A 342 -23.70 -0.32 -4.98
CA THR A 342 -22.58 0.49 -4.50
C THR A 342 -22.46 1.84 -5.22
N ASP A 343 -22.68 1.84 -6.53
CA ASP A 343 -22.76 3.05 -7.35
C ASP A 343 -23.86 4.00 -6.88
N GLU A 344 -25.05 3.49 -6.58
CA GLU A 344 -26.15 4.30 -6.03
C GLU A 344 -25.81 4.88 -4.64
N ARG A 345 -25.04 4.14 -3.82
CA ARG A 345 -24.60 4.62 -2.50
C ARG A 345 -23.60 5.77 -2.61
N VAL A 346 -22.63 5.66 -3.52
CA VAL A 346 -21.65 6.73 -3.82
C VAL A 346 -22.36 7.94 -4.41
N LEU A 347 -23.21 7.75 -5.42
CA LEU A 347 -23.92 8.85 -6.09
C LEU A 347 -24.87 9.63 -5.19
N ALA A 348 -25.42 9.00 -4.15
CA ALA A 348 -26.35 9.66 -3.24
C ALA A 348 -25.71 10.82 -2.46
N ASP A 349 -24.38 10.90 -2.39
CA ASP A 349 -23.61 11.91 -1.63
C ASP A 349 -24.11 12.06 -0.18
N ARG A 350 -24.41 10.91 0.44
CA ARG A 350 -25.00 10.78 1.77
C ARG A 350 -24.12 9.94 2.70
N ALA A 351 -22.80 9.98 2.54
CA ALA A 351 -21.88 9.19 3.35
C ALA A 351 -22.12 9.38 4.86
N ALA A 352 -22.49 10.58 5.30
CA ALA A 352 -22.86 10.85 6.70
C ALA A 352 -24.11 10.11 7.20
N ALA A 353 -25.02 9.70 6.31
CA ALA A 353 -26.22 8.91 6.61
C ALA A 353 -26.04 7.40 6.29
N ASP A 354 -24.87 7.01 5.79
CA ASP A 354 -24.48 5.64 5.48
C ASP A 354 -23.13 5.28 6.14
N PRO A 355 -23.08 5.09 7.48
CA PRO A 355 -21.85 4.68 8.17
C PRO A 355 -21.30 3.33 7.67
N ALA A 356 -22.15 2.48 7.09
CA ALA A 356 -21.71 1.24 6.45
C ALA A 356 -20.93 1.50 5.15
N LEU A 357 -21.03 2.67 4.52
CA LEU A 357 -20.19 3.03 3.36
C LEU A 357 -18.77 3.33 3.80
N ALA A 358 -18.59 4.03 4.92
CA ALA A 358 -17.27 4.21 5.53
C ALA A 358 -16.66 2.85 5.93
N THR A 359 -17.47 1.94 6.48
CA THR A 359 -17.04 0.56 6.79
C THR A 359 -16.63 -0.20 5.52
N LEU A 360 -17.43 -0.12 4.45
CA LEU A 360 -17.12 -0.74 3.16
C LEU A 360 -15.82 -0.18 2.57
N TYR A 361 -15.62 1.13 2.61
CA TYR A 361 -14.42 1.80 2.09
C TYR A 361 -13.17 1.44 2.89
N PHE A 362 -13.26 1.40 4.22
CA PHE A 362 -12.18 0.92 5.09
C PHE A 362 -11.76 -0.51 4.74
N ASN A 363 -12.74 -1.40 4.56
CA ASN A 363 -12.49 -2.77 4.14
C ASN A 363 -11.92 -2.83 2.71
N TYR A 364 -12.36 -1.94 1.82
CA TYR A 364 -11.87 -1.89 0.45
C TYR A 364 -10.40 -1.48 0.39
N GLY A 365 -9.95 -0.46 1.12
CA GLY A 365 -8.53 -0.10 1.15
C GLY A 365 -7.65 -1.23 1.72
N ARG A 366 -8.13 -1.98 2.72
CA ARG A 366 -7.43 -3.19 3.20
C ARG A 366 -7.37 -4.28 2.15
N TYR A 367 -8.48 -4.53 1.44
CA TYR A 367 -8.54 -5.46 0.33
C TYR A 367 -7.55 -5.08 -0.78
N LEU A 368 -7.55 -3.81 -1.19
CA LEU A 368 -6.67 -3.30 -2.24
C LEU A 368 -5.20 -3.51 -1.91
N LEU A 369 -4.79 -3.30 -0.64
CA LEU A 369 -3.41 -3.51 -0.22
C LEU A 369 -3.04 -5.00 -0.30
N ILE A 370 -3.91 -5.89 0.21
CA ILE A 370 -3.70 -7.35 0.12
C ILE A 370 -3.61 -7.81 -1.34
N ALA A 371 -4.39 -7.20 -2.23
CA ALA A 371 -4.48 -7.56 -3.63
C ALA A 371 -3.36 -6.95 -4.51
N SER A 372 -2.62 -5.95 -4.02
CA SER A 372 -1.59 -5.22 -4.78
C SER A 372 -0.19 -5.22 -4.16
N SER A 373 -0.02 -5.73 -2.92
CA SER A 373 1.29 -5.80 -2.28
C SER A 373 1.41 -7.01 -1.36
N ARG A 374 2.11 -8.04 -1.81
CA ARG A 374 2.33 -9.30 -1.07
C ARG A 374 3.81 -9.68 -1.10
N PRO A 375 4.31 -10.45 -0.12
CA PRO A 375 5.69 -10.90 -0.15
C PRO A 375 6.06 -11.54 -1.49
N GLY A 376 7.12 -11.04 -2.13
CA GLY A 376 7.57 -11.50 -3.46
C GLY A 376 7.02 -10.71 -4.66
N SER A 377 6.09 -9.76 -4.45
CA SER A 377 5.64 -8.81 -5.48
C SER A 377 6.45 -7.51 -5.46
N GLN A 378 6.18 -6.63 -6.41
CA GLN A 378 6.52 -5.20 -6.33
C GLN A 378 5.59 -4.48 -5.34
N PRO A 379 6.00 -3.31 -4.82
CA PRO A 379 5.10 -2.48 -4.03
C PRO A 379 3.95 -1.95 -4.88
N ALA A 380 2.81 -1.67 -4.23
CA ALA A 380 1.68 -0.95 -4.83
C ALA A 380 2.14 0.41 -5.38
N ASN A 381 1.99 0.61 -6.70
CA ASN A 381 2.30 1.87 -7.37
C ASN A 381 1.12 2.86 -7.24
N LEU A 382 1.16 3.97 -7.99
CA LEU A 382 0.10 4.99 -8.03
C LEU A 382 -1.31 4.42 -8.33
N GLN A 383 -1.41 3.25 -8.97
CA GLN A 383 -2.67 2.57 -9.28
C GLN A 383 -2.73 1.15 -8.67
N GLY A 384 -1.91 0.88 -7.65
CA GLY A 384 -1.74 -0.44 -7.05
C GLY A 384 -1.02 -1.39 -7.99
N ILE A 385 -1.81 -2.15 -8.76
CA ILE A 385 -1.37 -3.00 -9.88
C ILE A 385 -2.36 -2.97 -11.05
N TRP A 386 -3.33 -2.04 -11.07
CA TRP A 386 -4.40 -2.02 -12.07
C TRP A 386 -4.26 -0.81 -12.98
N ASN A 387 -3.92 -1.05 -14.25
CA ASN A 387 -3.69 -0.01 -15.24
C ASN A 387 -4.04 -0.53 -16.64
N ALA A 388 -4.87 0.20 -17.38
CA ALA A 388 -5.25 -0.13 -18.76
C ALA A 388 -4.46 0.63 -19.85
N GLU A 389 -3.58 1.56 -19.48
CA GLU A 389 -2.92 2.47 -20.41
C GLU A 389 -1.43 2.15 -20.56
N THR A 390 -0.89 2.20 -21.78
CA THR A 390 0.56 2.04 -22.01
C THR A 390 1.38 3.28 -21.66
N SER A 391 0.71 4.43 -21.49
CA SER A 391 1.26 5.70 -21.03
C SER A 391 0.34 6.33 -19.98
N PRO A 392 0.19 5.70 -18.80
CA PRO A 392 -0.75 6.14 -17.77
C PRO A 392 -0.35 7.49 -17.16
N PRO A 393 -1.31 8.19 -16.51
CA PRO A 393 -1.07 9.40 -15.74
C PRO A 393 0.09 9.25 -14.75
N TRP A 394 1.05 10.17 -14.81
CA TRP A 394 2.29 10.13 -14.02
C TRP A 394 2.96 8.76 -14.03
N GLU A 395 2.92 8.09 -15.19
CA GLU A 395 3.57 6.80 -15.41
C GLU A 395 3.06 5.64 -14.56
N SER A 396 2.04 5.87 -13.73
CA SER A 396 1.65 4.94 -12.68
C SER A 396 2.88 4.43 -11.90
N LYS A 397 3.84 5.35 -11.67
CA LYS A 397 5.14 5.07 -11.05
C LYS A 397 5.05 5.06 -9.51
N TYR A 398 6.19 5.14 -8.84
CA TYR A 398 6.28 5.36 -7.40
C TYR A 398 6.61 6.83 -7.12
N THR A 399 5.58 7.64 -6.88
CA THR A 399 5.77 9.00 -6.34
C THR A 399 5.96 8.90 -4.84
N VAL A 400 7.14 9.31 -4.35
CA VAL A 400 7.62 9.12 -2.96
C VAL A 400 7.79 10.46 -2.24
N ASN A 401 6.94 11.44 -2.60
CA ASN A 401 6.79 12.71 -1.87
C ASN A 401 5.41 12.85 -1.21
N ILE A 402 4.65 11.75 -1.15
CA ILE A 402 3.38 11.55 -0.40
C ILE A 402 2.70 10.23 -0.81
N ASN A 403 2.62 9.92 -2.11
CA ASN A 403 1.67 8.91 -2.63
C ASN A 403 2.05 7.48 -2.22
N THR A 404 3.30 7.08 -2.46
CA THR A 404 3.79 5.75 -2.09
C THR A 404 3.78 5.58 -0.59
N GLU A 405 4.12 6.61 0.17
CA GLU A 405 4.00 6.61 1.64
C GLU A 405 2.55 6.40 2.07
N MET A 406 1.61 7.14 1.47
CA MET A 406 0.18 7.03 1.72
C MET A 406 -0.35 5.62 1.44
N ASN A 407 0.15 4.95 0.40
CA ASN A 407 -0.21 3.56 0.10
C ASN A 407 0.00 2.62 1.29
N TYR A 408 1.02 2.88 2.12
CA TYR A 408 1.40 2.02 3.24
C TYR A 408 0.97 2.53 4.61
N TRP A 409 0.38 3.73 4.72
CA TRP A 409 -0.17 4.22 5.98
C TRP A 409 -1.13 3.23 6.68
N PRO A 410 -2.07 2.55 5.98
CA PRO A 410 -2.96 1.62 6.66
C PRO A 410 -2.30 0.28 7.02
N ALA A 411 -1.14 -0.07 6.44
CA ALA A 411 -0.59 -1.42 6.51
C ALA A 411 -0.41 -1.92 7.95
N GLU A 412 0.31 -1.16 8.78
CA GLU A 412 0.60 -1.59 10.15
C GLU A 412 -0.65 -1.57 11.02
N VAL A 413 -1.31 -0.41 11.11
CA VAL A 413 -2.44 -0.16 12.01
C VAL A 413 -3.63 -1.08 11.71
N THR A 414 -3.82 -1.48 10.45
CA THR A 414 -4.91 -2.39 10.02
C THR A 414 -4.48 -3.87 9.92
N ALA A 415 -3.37 -4.23 10.57
CA ALA A 415 -2.87 -5.59 10.75
C ALA A 415 -2.47 -6.34 9.45
N LEU A 416 -1.82 -5.63 8.53
CA LEU A 416 -1.27 -6.13 7.28
C LEU A 416 0.28 -5.98 7.16
N PRO A 417 1.09 -6.28 8.20
CA PRO A 417 2.53 -6.06 8.15
C PRO A 417 3.24 -6.80 7.01
N GLU A 418 2.74 -7.97 6.60
CA GLU A 418 3.32 -8.76 5.51
C GLU A 418 3.25 -8.03 4.17
N CYS A 419 2.28 -7.12 4.00
CA CYS A 419 2.14 -6.33 2.78
C CYS A 419 3.22 -5.25 2.67
N VAL A 420 3.99 -4.96 3.73
CA VAL A 420 5.09 -3.98 3.69
C VAL A 420 6.37 -4.56 3.08
N ALA A 421 6.48 -5.90 2.97
CA ALA A 421 7.68 -6.56 2.48
C ALA A 421 8.17 -6.05 1.10
N PRO A 422 7.30 -5.82 0.08
CA PRO A 422 7.72 -5.24 -1.19
C PRO A 422 8.30 -3.82 -1.07
N LEU A 423 7.76 -2.98 -0.18
CA LEU A 423 8.31 -1.64 0.08
C LEU A 423 9.72 -1.73 0.66
N VAL A 424 9.93 -2.63 1.64
CA VAL A 424 11.26 -2.85 2.22
C VAL A 424 12.26 -3.29 1.15
N GLN A 425 11.87 -4.19 0.26
CA GLN A 425 12.73 -4.64 -0.84
C GLN A 425 13.05 -3.49 -1.80
N MET A 426 12.06 -2.67 -2.18
CA MET A 426 12.30 -1.49 -3.00
C MET A 426 13.33 -0.55 -2.35
N VAL A 427 13.20 -0.25 -1.05
CA VAL A 427 14.17 0.63 -0.35
C VAL A 427 15.57 0.04 -0.30
N ARG A 428 15.72 -1.29 -0.18
CA ARG A 428 17.04 -1.95 -0.28
C ARG A 428 17.69 -1.70 -1.63
N GLU A 429 16.92 -1.77 -2.70
CA GLU A 429 17.42 -1.58 -4.06
C GLU A 429 17.67 -0.10 -4.37
N LEU A 430 16.80 0.81 -3.89
CA LEU A 430 17.03 2.25 -3.95
C LEU A 430 18.29 2.68 -3.20
N ALA A 431 18.64 2.01 -2.10
CA ALA A 431 19.89 2.30 -1.41
C ALA A 431 21.13 1.95 -2.25
N VAL A 432 21.03 0.97 -3.14
CA VAL A 432 22.11 0.61 -4.08
C VAL A 432 22.25 1.67 -5.18
N THR A 433 21.17 1.96 -5.90
CA THR A 433 21.19 2.93 -7.01
C THR A 433 21.38 4.37 -6.50
N GLY A 434 20.73 4.70 -5.39
CA GLY A 434 20.81 6.00 -4.72
C GLY A 434 22.18 6.32 -4.14
N ALA A 435 23.02 5.33 -3.83
CA ALA A 435 24.41 5.55 -3.44
C ALA A 435 25.24 6.13 -4.60
N ARG A 436 24.96 5.69 -5.82
CA ARG A 436 25.58 6.27 -7.03
C ARG A 436 25.09 7.70 -7.27
N THR A 437 23.79 7.96 -7.09
CA THR A 437 23.24 9.33 -7.14
C THR A 437 23.91 10.24 -6.11
N ALA A 438 24.00 9.82 -4.85
CA ALA A 438 24.65 10.57 -3.77
C ALA A 438 26.11 10.91 -4.10
N LYS A 439 26.88 9.92 -4.54
CA LYS A 439 28.30 10.10 -4.87
C LYS A 439 28.50 11.06 -6.05
N THR A 440 27.80 10.84 -7.15
CA THR A 440 28.07 11.58 -8.40
C THR A 440 27.42 12.96 -8.42
N MET A 441 26.18 13.08 -7.97
CA MET A 441 25.44 14.35 -8.07
C MET A 441 25.69 15.28 -6.89
N TYR A 442 26.10 14.74 -5.74
CA TYR A 442 26.28 15.52 -4.50
C TYR A 442 27.68 15.42 -3.89
N GLY A 443 28.55 14.53 -4.40
CA GLY A 443 29.86 14.29 -3.78
C GLY A 443 29.76 13.67 -2.38
N ALA A 444 28.63 13.04 -2.05
CA ALA A 444 28.28 12.62 -0.69
C ALA A 444 28.38 11.11 -0.50
N ARG A 445 28.60 10.67 0.74
CA ARG A 445 28.42 9.28 1.16
C ARG A 445 26.93 8.98 1.33
N GLY A 446 26.61 7.75 1.70
CA GLY A 446 25.23 7.33 1.92
C GLY A 446 24.47 7.10 0.62
N TRP A 447 23.15 7.28 0.64
CA TRP A 447 22.30 7.15 -0.54
C TRP A 447 21.14 8.16 -0.48
N VAL A 448 20.61 8.52 -1.65
CA VAL A 448 19.49 9.46 -1.80
C VAL A 448 18.50 8.97 -2.84
N CYS A 449 17.21 9.25 -2.61
CA CYS A 449 16.15 9.13 -3.59
C CYS A 449 15.32 10.41 -3.55
N HIS A 450 14.96 10.94 -4.73
CA HIS A 450 14.16 12.16 -4.85
C HIS A 450 12.66 11.83 -4.86
N HIS A 451 11.82 12.67 -5.47
CA HIS A 451 10.35 12.55 -5.40
C HIS A 451 9.74 11.37 -6.15
N ASN A 452 10.48 10.69 -7.04
CA ASN A 452 9.95 9.66 -7.93
C ASN A 452 10.96 8.52 -8.16
N THR A 453 10.46 7.29 -8.26
CA THR A 453 11.19 6.11 -8.76
C THR A 453 10.27 5.20 -9.58
N ASP A 454 10.84 4.23 -10.29
CA ASP A 454 10.13 3.22 -11.09
C ASP A 454 10.65 1.78 -10.79
N LEU A 455 10.27 0.81 -11.62
CA LEU A 455 10.72 -0.58 -11.55
C LEU A 455 12.25 -0.73 -11.56
N TRP A 456 12.95 0.19 -12.22
CA TRP A 456 14.39 0.18 -12.44
C TRP A 456 15.16 0.91 -11.34
N ARG A 457 14.47 1.39 -10.30
CA ARG A 457 15.04 2.01 -9.09
C ARG A 457 15.83 3.28 -9.40
N ALA A 458 15.33 4.07 -10.35
CA ALA A 458 15.90 5.35 -10.69
C ALA A 458 15.71 6.38 -9.57
N THR A 459 16.81 6.96 -9.08
CA THR A 459 16.84 7.80 -7.87
C THR A 459 17.15 9.27 -8.10
N ALA A 460 17.51 9.68 -9.32
CA ALA A 460 17.82 11.08 -9.66
C ALA A 460 16.52 11.93 -9.80
N PRO A 461 16.58 13.25 -9.60
CA PRO A 461 15.41 14.12 -9.72
C PRO A 461 14.93 14.18 -11.18
N ILE A 462 13.63 14.11 -11.43
CA ILE A 462 13.02 14.14 -12.78
C ILE A 462 11.95 15.23 -12.91
N ASP A 463 11.31 15.33 -14.07
CA ASP A 463 10.24 16.27 -14.50
C ASP A 463 10.69 17.74 -14.58
N GLY A 464 11.29 18.25 -13.51
CA GLY A 464 11.88 19.58 -13.42
C GLY A 464 12.26 19.90 -11.98
N ALA A 465 13.15 20.86 -11.78
CA ALA A 465 13.58 21.30 -10.45
C ALA A 465 12.40 21.83 -9.63
N GLN A 466 11.31 22.25 -10.28
CA GLN A 466 10.09 22.69 -9.63
C GLN A 466 9.41 21.62 -8.76
N TRP A 467 9.58 20.35 -9.14
CA TRP A 467 8.89 19.22 -8.50
C TRP A 467 9.89 18.22 -7.93
N GLY A 468 10.94 17.94 -8.71
CA GLY A 468 11.77 16.76 -8.49
C GLY A 468 13.06 16.99 -7.75
N LEU A 469 13.56 18.23 -7.62
CA LEU A 469 14.78 18.51 -6.85
C LEU A 469 14.49 18.55 -5.34
N TRP A 470 13.92 17.46 -4.86
CA TRP A 470 13.48 17.25 -3.49
C TRP A 470 14.14 15.95 -2.96
N PRO A 471 15.23 16.03 -2.18
CA PRO A 471 16.11 14.89 -1.90
C PRO A 471 15.67 14.03 -0.70
N THR A 472 14.50 14.28 -0.12
CA THR A 472 14.05 13.66 1.15
C THR A 472 13.09 12.48 0.96
N GLY A 473 12.87 12.01 -0.28
CA GLY A 473 12.02 10.82 -0.54
C GLY A 473 12.57 9.55 0.08
N GLY A 474 13.86 9.27 -0.13
CA GLY A 474 14.53 8.13 0.53
C GLY A 474 14.50 8.20 2.07
N ALA A 475 14.56 9.41 2.63
CA ALA A 475 14.46 9.63 4.06
C ALA A 475 13.05 9.35 4.60
N TRP A 476 12.00 9.81 3.90
CA TRP A 476 10.63 9.52 4.31
C TRP A 476 10.34 8.02 4.22
N LEU A 477 10.74 7.34 3.14
CA LEU A 477 10.62 5.88 3.03
C LEU A 477 11.31 5.15 4.20
N CYS A 478 12.46 5.62 4.67
CA CYS A 478 13.11 5.07 5.85
C CYS A 478 12.26 5.18 7.13
N THR A 479 11.47 6.25 7.28
CA THR A 479 10.56 6.38 8.43
C THR A 479 9.43 5.35 8.42
N HIS A 480 9.00 4.89 7.24
CA HIS A 480 8.04 3.78 7.11
C HIS A 480 8.65 2.44 7.55
N LEU A 481 9.93 2.22 7.23
CA LEU A 481 10.67 1.05 7.69
C LEU A 481 10.83 1.07 9.22
N TRP A 482 11.09 2.24 9.81
CA TRP A 482 11.06 2.40 11.26
C TRP A 482 9.68 2.09 11.84
N ASP A 483 8.59 2.58 11.24
CA ASP A 483 7.24 2.27 11.70
C ASP A 483 6.98 0.76 11.69
N HIS A 484 7.35 0.03 10.63
CA HIS A 484 7.24 -1.43 10.59
C HIS A 484 7.96 -2.09 11.79
N TYR A 485 9.15 -1.59 12.13
CA TYR A 485 9.84 -1.99 13.37
C TYR A 485 9.03 -1.60 14.61
N ASP A 486 8.54 -0.37 14.75
CA ASP A 486 7.90 0.10 15.97
C ASP A 486 6.60 -0.68 16.28
N TYR A 487 5.82 -0.99 15.25
CA TYR A 487 4.60 -1.81 15.38
C TYR A 487 4.87 -3.28 15.71
N SER A 488 6.05 -3.83 15.40
CA SER A 488 6.39 -5.24 15.64
C SER A 488 7.36 -5.46 16.80
N ARG A 489 8.22 -4.47 17.08
CA ARG A 489 9.41 -4.48 17.93
C ARG A 489 10.37 -5.64 17.66
N ASP A 490 10.46 -6.07 16.39
CA ASP A 490 11.39 -7.11 15.95
C ASP A 490 12.81 -6.54 15.73
N LEU A 491 13.73 -6.87 16.64
CA LEU A 491 15.14 -6.46 16.54
C LEU A 491 15.89 -7.13 15.38
N GLY A 492 15.45 -8.31 14.93
CA GLY A 492 16.01 -8.97 13.75
C GLY A 492 15.68 -8.18 12.49
N PHE A 493 14.41 -7.77 12.35
CA PHE A 493 14.00 -6.85 11.29
C PHE A 493 14.76 -5.52 11.38
N LEU A 494 14.81 -4.89 12.56
CA LEU A 494 15.52 -3.62 12.76
C LEU A 494 16.99 -3.70 12.32
N ARG A 495 17.68 -4.76 12.71
CA ARG A 495 19.07 -5.03 12.31
C ARG A 495 19.20 -5.13 10.78
N SER A 496 18.21 -5.73 10.13
CA SER A 496 18.21 -5.89 8.67
C SER A 496 18.01 -4.57 7.90
N ILE A 497 17.35 -3.57 8.48
CA ILE A 497 17.07 -2.28 7.84
C ILE A 497 17.99 -1.16 8.32
N TYR A 498 18.70 -1.34 9.44
CA TYR A 498 19.60 -0.33 9.99
C TYR A 498 20.62 0.22 8.98
N PRO A 499 21.24 -0.58 8.10
CA PRO A 499 22.13 -0.03 7.06
C PRO A 499 21.45 0.97 6.12
N LEU A 500 20.14 0.83 5.88
CA LEU A 500 19.35 1.74 5.04
C LEU A 500 19.16 3.09 5.75
N LEU A 501 18.74 3.05 7.02
CA LEU A 501 18.59 4.22 7.91
C LEU A 501 19.92 4.98 8.05
N HIS A 502 20.99 4.25 8.38
CA HIS A 502 22.34 4.79 8.51
C HIS A 502 22.79 5.44 7.19
N GLY A 503 22.63 4.75 6.06
CA GLY A 503 23.02 5.26 4.75
C GLY A 503 22.28 6.54 4.35
N ALA A 504 20.97 6.61 4.60
CA ALA A 504 20.20 7.82 4.33
C ALA A 504 20.64 8.98 5.24
N ALA A 505 20.83 8.72 6.54
CA ALA A 505 21.27 9.74 7.49
C ALA A 505 22.68 10.26 7.17
N LEU A 506 23.58 9.38 6.73
CA LEU A 506 24.93 9.72 6.33
C LEU A 506 24.95 10.68 5.13
N PHE A 507 24.05 10.51 4.16
CA PHE A 507 23.90 11.45 3.04
C PHE A 507 23.59 12.87 3.52
N PHE A 508 22.70 13.04 4.49
CA PHE A 508 22.35 14.36 4.99
C PHE A 508 23.44 14.98 5.86
N LEU A 509 24.20 14.18 6.62
CA LEU A 509 25.37 14.69 7.34
C LEU A 509 26.43 15.28 6.39
N ASP A 510 26.54 14.78 5.17
CA ASP A 510 27.49 15.27 4.16
C ASP A 510 26.93 16.45 3.34
N THR A 511 25.61 16.59 3.23
CA THR A 511 24.98 17.54 2.28
C THR A 511 24.28 18.72 2.91
N LEU A 512 23.88 18.66 4.19
CA LEU A 512 23.30 19.80 4.91
C LEU A 512 24.24 21.00 4.86
N GLN A 513 23.70 22.17 4.52
CA GLN A 513 24.42 23.43 4.48
C GLN A 513 24.13 24.23 5.75
N THR A 514 25.07 25.06 6.20
CA THR A 514 24.79 26.05 7.24
C THR A 514 24.15 27.26 6.57
N ASP A 515 22.91 27.58 6.93
CA ASP A 515 22.23 28.77 6.43
C ASP A 515 23.00 30.02 6.92
N PRO A 516 23.51 30.88 6.01
CA PRO A 516 24.32 32.03 6.39
C PRO A 516 23.55 33.08 7.21
N LYS A 517 22.20 33.05 7.18
CA LYS A 517 21.36 34.02 7.91
C LYS A 517 21.08 33.60 9.34
N THR A 518 20.81 32.32 9.57
CA THR A 518 20.40 31.80 10.90
C THR A 518 21.46 30.96 11.60
N GLY A 519 22.46 30.44 10.88
CA GLY A 519 23.43 29.47 11.39
C GLY A 519 22.89 28.04 11.57
N ALA A 520 21.61 27.81 11.26
CA ALA A 520 20.99 26.49 11.30
C ALA A 520 21.46 25.61 10.14
N LEU A 521 21.37 24.29 10.31
CA LEU A 521 21.58 23.32 9.24
C LEU A 521 20.29 23.17 8.42
N VAL A 522 20.44 23.25 7.10
CA VAL A 522 19.33 23.24 6.13
C VAL A 522 19.67 22.41 4.89
N THR A 523 18.67 21.84 4.25
CA THR A 523 18.79 21.30 2.89
C THR A 523 18.94 22.45 1.90
N ASN A 524 19.84 22.34 0.93
CA ASN A 524 20.00 23.34 -0.14
C ASN A 524 20.71 22.70 -1.36
N PRO A 525 20.09 22.68 -2.55
CA PRO A 525 18.70 23.06 -2.85
C PRO A 525 17.69 21.99 -2.39
N SER A 526 16.47 22.42 -2.10
CA SER A 526 15.29 21.55 -1.96
C SER A 526 14.02 22.37 -2.26
N LEU A 527 12.82 21.88 -1.98
CA LEU A 527 11.54 22.57 -2.18
C LEU A 527 10.47 22.06 -1.19
N SER A 528 9.37 22.79 -1.02
CA SER A 528 8.17 22.25 -0.37
C SER A 528 7.29 21.64 -1.47
N PRO A 529 7.15 20.29 -1.56
CA PRO A 529 6.39 19.68 -2.64
C PRO A 529 4.95 20.19 -2.64
N GLU A 530 4.37 20.68 -3.74
CA GLU A 530 5.01 21.13 -4.99
C GLU A 530 4.71 22.62 -5.19
N ASN A 531 4.81 23.37 -4.09
CA ASN A 531 4.33 24.74 -3.98
C ASN A 531 5.42 25.73 -4.44
N VAL A 532 5.00 26.68 -5.27
CA VAL A 532 5.86 27.80 -5.71
C VAL A 532 5.83 28.87 -4.62
N HIS A 533 7.00 29.35 -4.19
CA HIS A 533 7.09 30.44 -3.24
C HIS A 533 7.02 31.81 -3.96
N PRO A 534 6.79 32.93 -3.25
CA PRO A 534 6.52 34.25 -3.84
C PRO A 534 7.67 34.87 -4.67
N LYS A 535 8.83 34.20 -4.73
CA LYS A 535 10.03 34.68 -5.45
C LYS A 535 10.19 34.02 -6.83
N GLY A 536 9.09 33.47 -7.38
CA GLY A 536 9.04 32.96 -8.75
C GLY A 536 9.73 31.61 -8.98
N ALA A 537 9.96 30.84 -7.91
CA ALA A 537 10.54 29.50 -7.94
C ALA A 537 9.92 28.63 -6.83
N SER A 538 10.22 27.34 -6.84
CA SER A 538 9.91 26.43 -5.72
C SER A 538 11.16 26.05 -4.92
N ILE A 539 12.33 26.04 -5.57
CA ILE A 539 13.55 25.63 -4.92
C ILE A 539 14.04 26.69 -3.94
N CYS A 540 14.39 26.25 -2.75
CA CYS A 540 14.78 27.07 -1.62
C CYS A 540 15.72 26.29 -0.68
N ALA A 541 16.17 26.96 0.38
CA ALA A 541 16.92 26.33 1.45
C ALA A 541 16.01 26.03 2.64
N GLY A 542 16.04 24.80 3.15
CA GLY A 542 15.42 24.37 4.40
C GLY A 542 13.90 24.54 4.50
N PRO A 543 13.09 24.08 3.51
CA PRO A 543 11.63 24.03 3.68
C PRO A 543 11.28 23.19 4.94
N ALA A 544 10.17 23.53 5.60
CA ALA A 544 9.81 22.92 6.89
C ALA A 544 9.70 21.39 6.82
N MET A 545 9.12 20.86 5.73
CA MET A 545 8.97 19.42 5.51
C MET A 545 10.30 18.67 5.60
N ASP A 546 11.36 19.18 4.97
CA ASP A 546 12.67 18.53 5.00
C ASP A 546 13.21 18.46 6.42
N MET A 547 13.13 19.58 7.15
CA MET A 547 13.64 19.65 8.52
C MET A 547 12.85 18.73 9.45
N GLN A 548 11.55 18.54 9.21
CA GLN A 548 10.73 17.59 9.94
C GLN A 548 11.12 16.14 9.61
N ILE A 549 11.23 15.77 8.32
CA ILE A 549 11.66 14.42 7.92
C ILE A 549 13.05 14.08 8.45
N LEU A 550 13.99 15.02 8.41
CA LEU A 550 15.36 14.79 8.91
C LEU A 550 15.43 14.67 10.43
N ARG A 551 14.56 15.37 11.18
CA ARG A 551 14.43 15.14 12.62
C ARG A 551 14.02 13.71 12.92
N ASP A 552 13.03 13.18 12.19
CA ASP A 552 12.61 11.79 12.34
C ASP A 552 13.70 10.80 11.92
N LEU A 553 14.32 11.00 10.74
CA LEU A 553 15.40 10.14 10.27
C LEU A 553 16.56 10.06 11.28
N PHE A 554 17.02 11.20 11.80
CA PHE A 554 18.12 11.25 12.76
C PHE A 554 17.73 10.63 14.10
N ASP A 555 16.53 10.92 14.62
CA ASP A 555 16.05 10.33 15.87
C ASP A 555 15.87 8.82 15.76
N GLN A 556 15.26 8.35 14.67
CA GLN A 556 14.97 6.93 14.46
C GLN A 556 16.26 6.15 14.20
N THR A 557 17.20 6.70 13.42
CA THR A 557 18.52 6.07 13.20
C THR A 557 19.31 5.98 14.51
N GLY A 558 19.31 7.05 15.31
CA GLY A 558 19.97 7.07 16.62
C GLY A 558 19.35 6.07 17.61
N LYS A 559 18.01 5.98 17.66
CA LYS A 559 17.29 4.98 18.45
C LYS A 559 17.59 3.56 17.97
N ALA A 560 17.61 3.33 16.65
CA ALA A 560 17.91 2.02 16.08
C ALA A 560 19.31 1.55 16.47
N ALA A 561 20.33 2.40 16.30
CA ALA A 561 21.70 2.13 16.71
C ALA A 561 21.80 1.82 18.21
N THR A 562 21.12 2.61 19.05
CA THR A 562 21.09 2.40 20.51
C THR A 562 20.46 1.06 20.89
N LEU A 563 19.32 0.70 20.28
CA LEU A 563 18.63 -0.56 20.51
C LEU A 563 19.43 -1.78 20.04
N LEU A 564 20.26 -1.61 19.01
CA LEU A 564 21.14 -2.64 18.47
C LEU A 564 22.52 -2.69 19.15
N GLY A 565 22.83 -1.71 20.00
CA GLY A 565 24.12 -1.59 20.69
C GLY A 565 25.29 -1.28 19.75
N THR A 566 25.07 -0.45 18.72
CA THR A 566 26.09 -0.10 17.69
C THR A 566 26.25 1.41 17.51
N ASP A 567 27.35 1.82 16.86
CA ASP A 567 27.57 3.17 16.29
C ASP A 567 27.40 4.37 17.23
N ALA A 568 27.80 4.26 18.50
CA ALA A 568 27.65 5.33 19.50
C ALA A 568 28.22 6.70 19.05
N ALA A 569 29.35 6.73 18.33
CA ALA A 569 29.93 7.97 17.80
C ALA A 569 29.05 8.60 16.70
N PHE A 570 28.47 7.77 15.83
CA PHE A 570 27.54 8.23 14.81
C PHE A 570 26.24 8.76 15.43
N VAL A 571 25.71 8.10 16.47
CA VAL A 571 24.55 8.58 17.22
C VAL A 571 24.81 9.98 17.80
N ALA A 572 26.00 10.21 18.39
CA ALA A 572 26.38 11.53 18.89
C ALA A 572 26.45 12.58 17.75
N GLN A 573 26.99 12.21 16.59
CA GLN A 573 27.04 13.08 15.42
C GLN A 573 25.63 13.44 14.91
N LEU A 574 24.73 12.46 14.82
CA LEU A 574 23.34 12.68 14.44
C LEU A 574 22.61 13.60 15.42
N ALA A 575 22.78 13.37 16.73
CA ALA A 575 22.17 14.22 17.76
C ALA A 575 22.66 15.67 17.65
N ALA A 576 23.96 15.88 17.43
CA ALA A 576 24.54 17.21 17.24
C ALA A 576 24.02 17.91 15.97
N ALA A 577 23.92 17.19 14.84
CA ALA A 577 23.37 17.73 13.61
C ALA A 577 21.87 18.05 13.75
N ARG A 578 21.09 17.13 14.33
CA ARG A 578 19.66 17.30 14.60
C ARG A 578 19.36 18.54 15.43
N ALA A 579 20.15 18.80 16.48
CA ALA A 579 19.99 19.97 17.34
C ALA A 579 20.22 21.30 16.62
N ARG A 580 20.90 21.27 15.46
CA ARG A 580 21.18 22.44 14.62
C ARG A 580 20.23 22.58 13.44
N LEU A 581 19.34 21.62 13.17
CA LEU A 581 18.35 21.74 12.09
C LEU A 581 17.45 22.96 12.29
N ALA A 582 17.05 23.61 11.21
CA ALA A 582 16.15 24.75 11.30
C ALA A 582 14.81 24.35 11.98
N PRO A 583 14.34 25.13 12.97
CA PRO A 583 13.13 24.80 13.73
C PRO A 583 11.86 25.14 12.94
N ASP A 584 10.75 24.50 13.31
CA ASP A 584 9.41 24.94 12.90
C ASP A 584 9.12 26.33 13.49
N LYS A 585 8.45 27.18 12.70
CA LYS A 585 8.12 28.57 13.08
C LYS A 585 6.64 28.85 12.88
N ILE A 586 6.13 29.77 13.69
CA ILE A 586 4.79 30.32 13.55
C ILE A 586 4.91 31.68 12.83
N GLY A 587 4.21 31.83 11.72
CA GLY A 587 4.24 33.03 10.91
C GLY A 587 3.31 34.13 11.41
N ARG A 588 3.33 35.29 10.74
CA ARG A 588 2.55 36.47 11.14
C ARG A 588 1.04 36.25 11.11
N GLY A 589 0.57 35.31 10.29
CA GLY A 589 -0.85 34.92 10.17
C GLY A 589 -1.27 33.84 11.18
N GLY A 590 -0.39 33.47 12.11
CA GLY A 590 -0.58 32.37 13.06
C GLY A 590 -0.45 30.98 12.43
N GLN A 591 -0.06 30.88 11.16
CA GLN A 591 0.12 29.62 10.43
C GLN A 591 1.48 28.98 10.75
N LEU A 592 1.59 27.66 10.59
CA LEU A 592 2.88 26.99 10.58
C LEU A 592 3.61 27.33 9.28
N GLN A 593 4.82 27.88 9.36
CA GLN A 593 5.54 28.34 8.16
C GLN A 593 5.97 27.16 7.29
N GLU A 594 5.69 27.25 5.99
CA GLU A 594 6.10 26.29 4.97
C GLU A 594 7.57 26.44 4.57
N TRP A 595 8.07 27.67 4.57
CA TRP A 595 9.44 28.03 4.27
C TRP A 595 10.10 28.71 5.47
N GLN A 596 11.44 28.80 5.50
CA GLN A 596 12.15 29.43 6.62
C GLN A 596 11.80 30.91 6.85
N ALA A 597 11.42 31.59 5.77
CA ALA A 597 10.93 32.96 5.78
C ALA A 597 9.40 32.95 5.67
N ASP A 598 8.77 33.96 6.27
CA ASP A 598 7.32 34.08 6.38
C ASP A 598 6.67 34.46 5.03
N TRP A 599 6.60 33.50 4.13
CA TRP A 599 6.18 33.67 2.73
C TRP A 599 4.78 33.12 2.45
N ASP A 600 4.18 32.38 3.39
CA ASP A 600 2.94 31.61 3.18
C ASP A 600 1.78 32.46 2.67
N ALA A 601 1.58 33.64 3.27
CA ALA A 601 0.49 34.55 2.91
C ALA A 601 0.69 35.25 1.55
N ASP A 602 1.90 35.20 1.00
CA ASP A 602 2.25 35.83 -0.27
C ASP A 602 2.42 34.78 -1.39
N ALA A 603 2.26 33.49 -1.06
CA ALA A 603 2.45 32.40 -2.02
C ALA A 603 1.39 32.50 -3.14
N PRO A 604 1.76 32.28 -4.42
CA PRO A 604 0.82 32.29 -5.53
C PRO A 604 -0.38 31.35 -5.35
N GLU A 605 -0.17 30.20 -4.70
CA GLU A 605 -1.21 29.21 -4.44
C GLU A 605 -1.33 28.89 -2.94
N GLN A 606 -2.07 29.72 -2.19
CA GLN A 606 -2.27 29.50 -0.75
C GLN A 606 -3.16 28.29 -0.42
N ARG A 607 -4.02 27.87 -1.35
CA ARG A 607 -4.89 26.69 -1.25
C ARG A 607 -4.33 25.46 -1.97
N HIS A 608 -3.00 25.40 -2.06
CA HIS A 608 -2.30 24.32 -2.75
C HIS A 608 -2.70 22.94 -2.22
N ARG A 609 -2.72 21.95 -3.12
CA ARG A 609 -3.12 20.57 -2.79
C ARG A 609 -2.20 19.92 -1.76
N HIS A 610 -0.90 20.20 -1.80
CA HIS A 610 0.03 19.71 -0.78
C HIS A 610 -0.03 20.55 0.51
N VAL A 611 0.16 19.83 1.62
CA VAL A 611 0.30 20.37 2.97
C VAL A 611 1.60 19.87 3.60
N SER A 612 2.66 19.83 2.79
CA SER A 612 3.97 19.23 3.07
C SER A 612 4.60 19.66 4.41
N HIS A 613 4.48 20.95 4.75
CA HIS A 613 4.96 21.50 6.02
C HIS A 613 4.18 21.00 7.26
N LEU A 614 3.09 20.27 7.06
CA LEU A 614 2.31 19.61 8.12
C LEU A 614 2.69 18.13 8.31
N TYR A 615 3.73 17.63 7.64
CA TYR A 615 4.29 16.29 7.86
C TYR A 615 4.53 16.02 9.35
N GLY A 616 5.07 17.02 10.08
CA GLY A 616 5.33 16.98 11.51
C GLY A 616 4.10 16.66 12.39
N LEU A 617 2.88 16.96 11.91
CA LEU A 617 1.62 16.61 12.56
C LEU A 617 1.11 15.22 12.12
N PHE A 618 1.23 14.92 10.83
CA PHE A 618 0.93 13.61 10.25
C PHE A 618 1.65 13.42 8.91
N PRO A 619 2.33 12.28 8.66
CA PRO A 619 2.32 11.05 9.46
C PRO A 619 3.24 11.05 10.69
N SER A 620 4.10 12.06 10.86
CA SER A 620 4.99 12.19 12.02
C SER A 620 4.23 12.41 13.34
N GLU A 621 4.97 12.50 14.44
CA GLU A 621 4.47 12.73 15.80
C GLU A 621 5.12 13.93 16.48
N GLN A 622 5.87 14.74 15.73
CA GLN A 622 6.60 15.89 16.23
C GLN A 622 5.68 17.02 16.73
N ILE A 623 4.49 17.15 16.13
CA ILE A 623 3.49 18.15 16.47
C ILE A 623 2.26 17.47 17.08
N GLY A 624 1.84 17.91 18.27
CA GLY A 624 0.64 17.41 18.93
C GLY A 624 0.05 18.39 19.93
N LEU A 625 -1.25 18.24 20.19
CA LEU A 625 -2.01 19.12 21.10
C LEU A 625 -1.48 19.13 22.53
N ASP A 626 -0.96 18.01 23.02
CA ASP A 626 -0.48 17.93 24.40
C ASP A 626 0.98 18.38 24.55
N ALA A 627 1.84 18.07 23.57
CA ALA A 627 3.29 18.31 23.67
C ALA A 627 3.72 19.66 23.07
N THR A 628 3.06 20.11 22.01
CA THR A 628 3.42 21.32 21.26
C THR A 628 2.16 22.11 20.88
N PRO A 629 1.34 22.56 21.85
CA PRO A 629 0.02 23.16 21.58
C PRO A 629 0.09 24.37 20.64
N ALA A 630 1.12 25.22 20.76
CA ALA A 630 1.31 26.37 19.88
C ALA A 630 1.50 25.96 18.41
N LEU A 631 2.34 24.94 18.13
CA LEU A 631 2.54 24.43 16.78
C LEU A 631 1.32 23.68 16.26
N ALA A 632 0.58 22.97 17.12
CA ALA A 632 -0.66 22.30 16.74
C ALA A 632 -1.75 23.30 16.34
N ASN A 633 -1.87 24.43 17.05
CA ASN A 633 -2.75 25.53 16.67
C ASN A 633 -2.30 26.21 15.37
N ALA A 634 -0.99 26.34 15.15
CA ALA A 634 -0.46 26.86 13.90
C ALA A 634 -0.72 25.93 12.71
N ALA A 635 -0.60 24.61 12.91
CA ALA A 635 -0.96 23.60 11.91
C ALA A 635 -2.47 23.62 11.59
N ARG A 636 -3.33 23.76 12.62
CA ARG A 636 -4.77 23.99 12.44
C ARG A 636 -5.02 25.22 11.57
N ARG A 637 -4.35 26.34 11.87
CA ARG A 637 -4.47 27.57 11.09
C ARG A 637 -4.03 27.37 9.63
N SER A 638 -2.95 26.64 9.38
CA SER A 638 -2.52 26.29 8.02
C SER A 638 -3.57 25.46 7.28
N LEU A 639 -4.22 24.49 7.94
CA LEU A 639 -5.31 23.71 7.34
C LEU A 639 -6.53 24.57 7.00
N GLU A 640 -6.94 25.47 7.89
CA GLU A 640 -8.03 26.41 7.63
C GLU A 640 -7.75 27.28 6.39
N ILE A 641 -6.51 27.75 6.23
CA ILE A 641 -6.09 28.54 5.07
C ILE A 641 -6.12 27.70 3.79
N ARG A 642 -5.61 26.46 3.86
CA ARG A 642 -5.56 25.52 2.72
C ARG A 642 -6.94 25.08 2.25
N GLY A 643 -7.89 24.95 3.18
CA GLY A 643 -9.24 24.46 2.94
C GLY A 643 -9.35 22.93 2.96
N ASP A 644 -10.58 22.45 2.86
CA ASP A 644 -10.93 21.04 3.06
C ASP A 644 -10.85 20.23 1.76
N GLU A 645 -11.39 20.77 0.67
CA GLU A 645 -11.51 20.08 -0.62
C GLU A 645 -10.24 20.21 -1.48
N SER A 646 -9.75 19.10 -2.03
CA SER A 646 -8.65 19.05 -3.02
C SER A 646 -8.72 17.72 -3.76
N THR A 647 -7.64 17.23 -4.36
CA THR A 647 -7.55 15.90 -5.00
C THR A 647 -7.85 14.76 -4.01
N GLY A 648 -8.05 13.54 -4.48
CA GLY A 648 -8.33 12.36 -3.63
C GLY A 648 -7.33 12.17 -2.48
N TRP A 649 -6.05 11.96 -2.78
CA TRP A 649 -4.99 11.88 -1.77
C TRP A 649 -4.89 13.11 -0.85
N ALA A 650 -5.05 14.32 -1.37
CA ALA A 650 -4.92 15.54 -0.57
C ALA A 650 -6.07 15.65 0.43
N THR A 651 -7.28 15.31 0.00
CA THR A 651 -8.47 15.20 0.84
C THR A 651 -8.25 14.14 1.92
N ALA A 652 -7.73 12.97 1.57
CA ALA A 652 -7.41 11.91 2.51
C ALA A 652 -6.35 12.33 3.55
N TRP A 653 -5.28 13.01 3.14
CA TRP A 653 -4.25 13.51 4.06
C TRP A 653 -4.83 14.53 5.04
N ARG A 654 -5.68 15.46 4.56
CA ARG A 654 -6.36 16.44 5.42
C ARG A 654 -7.26 15.77 6.46
N ALA A 655 -8.01 14.73 6.10
CA ALA A 655 -8.81 13.97 7.07
C ALA A 655 -7.95 13.38 8.19
N ASN A 656 -6.76 12.84 7.87
CA ASN A 656 -5.80 12.35 8.88
C ASN A 656 -5.26 13.47 9.77
N LEU A 657 -4.93 14.64 9.19
CA LEU A 657 -4.43 15.79 9.93
C LEU A 657 -5.48 16.34 10.92
N TRP A 658 -6.74 16.45 10.49
CA TRP A 658 -7.84 16.85 11.38
C TRP A 658 -8.12 15.81 12.48
N ALA A 659 -8.01 14.51 12.17
CA ALA A 659 -8.08 13.46 13.19
C ALA A 659 -6.93 13.57 14.21
N ARG A 660 -5.71 13.93 13.80
CA ARG A 660 -4.57 14.20 14.69
C ARG A 660 -4.76 15.44 15.58
N LEU A 661 -5.55 16.41 15.10
CA LEU A 661 -6.00 17.56 15.87
C LEU A 661 -7.24 17.29 16.74
N ARG A 662 -7.64 16.00 16.89
CA ARG A 662 -8.78 15.55 17.69
C ARG A 662 -10.11 16.20 17.29
N ASP A 663 -10.24 16.60 16.02
CA ASP A 663 -11.44 17.22 15.47
C ASP A 663 -12.22 16.21 14.63
N GLY A 664 -12.97 15.34 15.31
CA GLY A 664 -13.68 14.23 14.68
C GLY A 664 -14.76 14.66 13.69
N GLU A 665 -15.45 15.77 13.97
CA GLU A 665 -16.49 16.28 13.07
C GLU A 665 -15.90 16.80 11.77
N HIS A 666 -14.78 17.53 11.84
CA HIS A 666 -14.11 18.07 10.67
C HIS A 666 -13.46 16.96 9.85
N ALA A 667 -12.79 16.00 10.49
CA ALA A 667 -12.23 14.82 9.84
C ALA A 667 -13.31 14.00 9.12
N HIS A 668 -14.46 13.77 9.77
CA HIS A 668 -15.58 13.04 9.19
C HIS A 668 -16.22 13.78 8.01
N ARG A 669 -16.34 15.11 8.07
CA ARG A 669 -16.85 15.90 6.93
C ARG A 669 -15.98 15.75 5.69
N ILE A 670 -14.66 15.79 5.86
CA ILE A 670 -13.69 15.60 4.76
C ILE A 670 -13.76 14.15 4.25
N LEU A 671 -13.85 13.16 5.14
CA LEU A 671 -14.04 11.77 4.74
C LEU A 671 -15.35 11.60 3.95
N ALA A 672 -16.45 12.21 4.38
CA ALA A 672 -17.71 12.12 3.66
C ALA A 672 -17.61 12.67 2.23
N TYR A 673 -16.88 13.77 2.03
CA TYR A 673 -16.55 14.30 0.70
C TYR A 673 -15.69 13.34 -0.12
N LEU A 674 -14.66 12.71 0.49
CA LEU A 674 -13.82 11.70 -0.17
C LEU A 674 -14.65 10.53 -0.69
N LEU A 675 -15.60 10.04 0.10
CA LEU A 675 -16.48 8.92 -0.23
C LEU A 675 -17.59 9.28 -1.25
N GLY A 676 -17.78 10.57 -1.50
CA GLY A 676 -18.78 11.08 -2.43
C GLY A 676 -18.34 10.99 -3.89
N PRO A 677 -19.25 11.28 -4.84
CA PRO A 677 -19.01 11.09 -6.27
C PRO A 677 -17.99 12.08 -6.85
N ALA A 678 -17.63 13.12 -6.10
CA ALA A 678 -16.57 14.05 -6.47
C ALA A 678 -15.17 13.42 -6.41
N ARG A 679 -14.98 12.40 -5.55
CA ARG A 679 -13.66 11.80 -5.27
C ARG A 679 -13.64 10.29 -5.26
N THR A 680 -14.78 9.63 -5.45
CA THR A 680 -14.87 8.17 -5.52
C THR A 680 -15.64 7.76 -6.77
N TYR A 681 -15.03 6.88 -7.59
CA TYR A 681 -15.66 6.26 -8.75
C TYR A 681 -16.70 5.20 -8.34
N PRO A 682 -17.58 4.75 -9.26
CA PRO A 682 -18.59 3.73 -8.95
C PRO A 682 -18.02 2.44 -8.34
N ASN A 683 -16.80 2.04 -8.74
CA ASN A 683 -16.12 0.86 -8.18
C ASN A 683 -15.37 1.11 -6.86
N LEU A 684 -15.61 2.25 -6.20
CA LEU A 684 -14.93 2.75 -5.00
C LEU A 684 -13.45 3.14 -5.17
N PHE A 685 -12.90 3.14 -6.39
CA PHE A 685 -11.58 3.75 -6.61
C PHE A 685 -11.59 5.24 -6.30
N ASP A 686 -10.54 5.70 -5.63
CA ASP A 686 -10.30 7.12 -5.39
C ASP A 686 -10.00 7.86 -6.70
N ALA A 687 -10.41 9.11 -6.75
CA ALA A 687 -10.23 9.98 -7.90
C ALA A 687 -9.38 11.19 -7.51
N HIS A 688 -8.20 11.27 -8.13
CA HIS A 688 -7.42 12.49 -8.14
C HIS A 688 -8.23 13.68 -8.72
N PRO A 689 -8.97 13.56 -9.85
CA PRO A 689 -8.95 12.54 -10.93
C PRO A 689 -7.71 12.67 -11.85
N PRO A 690 -7.34 11.62 -12.60
CA PRO A 690 -8.00 10.30 -12.76
C PRO A 690 -7.77 9.34 -11.57
N PHE A 691 -8.04 8.04 -11.73
CA PHE A 691 -7.81 7.04 -10.67
C PHE A 691 -6.38 7.11 -10.13
N GLN A 692 -6.28 7.31 -8.82
CA GLN A 692 -5.09 7.13 -8.01
C GLN A 692 -5.47 6.37 -6.75
N ILE A 693 -4.68 5.38 -6.37
CA ILE A 693 -5.05 4.46 -5.26
C ILE A 693 -4.74 5.04 -3.88
N ASP A 694 -3.85 6.02 -3.83
CA ASP A 694 -3.37 6.67 -2.61
C ASP A 694 -4.52 7.16 -1.72
N GLY A 695 -5.53 7.84 -2.27
CA GLY A 695 -6.69 8.29 -1.51
C GLY A 695 -7.50 7.15 -0.86
N ASN A 696 -7.58 5.96 -1.48
CA ASN A 696 -8.20 4.77 -0.85
C ASN A 696 -7.47 4.36 0.43
N PHE A 697 -6.15 4.33 0.37
CA PHE A 697 -5.30 3.98 1.50
C PHE A 697 -5.29 5.08 2.58
N GLY A 698 -5.21 6.34 2.16
CA GLY A 698 -5.28 7.49 3.04
C GLY A 698 -6.62 7.62 3.78
N GLY A 699 -7.75 7.38 3.11
CA GLY A 699 -9.08 7.39 3.72
C GLY A 699 -9.28 6.23 4.70
N THR A 700 -8.75 5.04 4.36
CA THR A 700 -8.69 3.89 5.30
C THR A 700 -7.90 4.26 6.56
N ARG A 701 -6.77 4.95 6.40
CA ARG A 701 -5.98 5.44 7.52
C ARG A 701 -6.72 6.50 8.35
N ALA A 702 -7.45 7.42 7.72
CA ALA A 702 -8.21 8.46 8.42
C ALA A 702 -9.29 7.87 9.33
N ILE A 703 -9.99 6.82 8.86
CA ILE A 703 -10.96 6.07 9.68
C ILE A 703 -10.26 5.46 10.90
N ALA A 704 -9.11 4.81 10.72
CA ALA A 704 -8.35 4.27 11.84
C ALA A 704 -7.88 5.37 12.80
N GLU A 705 -7.37 6.50 12.30
CA GLU A 705 -6.88 7.64 13.10
C GLU A 705 -7.97 8.34 13.93
N MET A 706 -9.23 8.33 13.46
CA MET A 706 -10.36 8.82 14.24
C MET A 706 -10.69 7.90 15.43
N LEU A 707 -10.50 6.59 15.27
CA LEU A 707 -10.88 5.57 16.25
C LEU A 707 -9.75 5.19 17.22
N MET A 708 -8.50 5.25 16.77
CA MET A 708 -7.32 4.94 17.59
C MET A 708 -6.05 5.60 17.02
N GLN A 709 -5.26 6.18 17.91
CA GLN A 709 -3.89 6.62 17.63
C GLN A 709 -2.91 5.91 18.56
N SER A 710 -1.66 5.73 18.12
CA SER A 710 -0.60 5.26 19.02
C SER A 710 0.69 6.02 18.75
N ARG A 711 1.37 6.47 19.80
CA ARG A 711 2.59 7.30 19.75
C ARG A 711 3.60 6.75 20.76
N GLY A 712 4.67 6.13 20.29
CA GLY A 712 5.55 5.32 21.15
C GLY A 712 4.75 4.29 21.97
N ASP A 713 4.85 4.38 23.30
CA ASP A 713 4.12 3.50 24.24
C ASP A 713 2.75 4.05 24.68
N GLU A 714 2.29 5.18 24.13
CA GLU A 714 0.96 5.75 24.39
C GLU A 714 -0.06 5.32 23.33
N ILE A 715 -1.26 4.94 23.76
CA ILE A 715 -2.40 4.55 22.90
C ILE A 715 -3.57 5.45 23.26
N LEU A 716 -4.08 6.20 22.29
CA LEU A 716 -5.24 7.07 22.42
C LEU A 716 -6.45 6.36 21.84
N LEU A 717 -7.49 6.18 22.66
CA LEU A 717 -8.74 5.54 22.28
C LEU A 717 -9.77 6.60 21.89
N LEU A 718 -10.44 6.40 20.76
CA LEU A 718 -11.48 7.29 20.23
C LEU A 718 -11.08 8.78 20.20
N PRO A 719 -9.84 9.12 19.77
CA PRO A 719 -9.33 10.49 19.91
C PRO A 719 -10.07 11.52 19.07
N ALA A 720 -10.77 11.10 18.01
CA ALA A 720 -11.54 11.97 17.13
C ALA A 720 -12.82 11.26 16.62
N LEU A 721 -13.57 10.59 17.52
CA LEU A 721 -14.82 9.90 17.17
C LEU A 721 -15.90 10.92 16.75
N PRO A 722 -16.43 10.88 15.51
CA PRO A 722 -17.53 11.75 15.10
C PRO A 722 -18.87 11.32 15.67
N ARG A 723 -19.78 12.28 15.88
CA ARG A 723 -21.18 12.05 16.29
C ARG A 723 -21.97 11.20 15.30
N ALA A 724 -21.56 11.20 14.04
CA ALA A 724 -22.12 10.35 13.00
C ALA A 724 -21.97 8.85 13.30
N TRP A 725 -21.04 8.47 14.19
CA TRP A 725 -20.80 7.08 14.60
C TRP A 725 -21.13 6.91 16.10
N PRO A 726 -22.40 7.02 16.50
CA PRO A 726 -22.76 7.05 17.92
C PRO A 726 -22.47 5.72 18.63
N SER A 727 -22.53 4.60 17.93
CA SER A 727 -22.21 3.28 18.49
C SER A 727 -21.45 2.47 17.45
N GLY A 728 -20.53 1.63 17.90
CA GLY A 728 -19.74 0.81 17.01
C GLY A 728 -18.64 0.03 17.70
N SER A 729 -17.89 -0.70 16.89
CA SER A 729 -16.70 -1.41 17.36
C SER A 729 -15.66 -1.53 16.26
N ILE A 730 -14.39 -1.54 16.68
CA ILE A 730 -13.29 -1.97 15.82
C ILE A 730 -12.41 -2.95 16.58
N THR A 731 -12.08 -4.07 15.96
CA THR A 731 -11.28 -5.14 16.57
C THR A 731 -10.05 -5.43 15.74
N GLY A 732 -8.96 -5.80 16.40
CA GLY A 732 -7.74 -6.25 15.74
C GLY A 732 -6.81 -5.15 15.22
N LEU A 733 -7.09 -3.87 15.51
CA LEU A 733 -6.14 -2.80 15.18
C LEU A 733 -4.80 -3.05 15.88
N ARG A 734 -3.71 -2.66 15.24
CA ARG A 734 -2.39 -2.67 15.87
C ARG A 734 -2.00 -1.28 16.33
N ALA A 735 -1.38 -1.22 17.50
CA ALA A 735 -0.70 -0.04 18.03
C ALA A 735 0.81 -0.32 18.10
N ARG A 736 1.59 0.76 18.08
CA ARG A 736 3.05 0.71 18.31
C ARG A 736 3.39 -0.03 19.60
N GLY A 737 4.55 -0.67 19.61
CA GLY A 737 4.98 -1.53 20.73
C GLY A 737 4.33 -2.92 20.70
N ALA A 738 4.10 -3.51 19.53
CA ALA A 738 3.60 -4.88 19.34
C ALA A 738 2.28 -5.19 20.07
N CYS A 739 1.35 -4.22 20.05
CA CYS A 739 0.06 -4.31 20.72
C CYS A 739 -1.09 -4.40 19.72
N VAL A 740 -2.09 -5.24 20.02
CA VAL A 740 -3.38 -5.32 19.34
C VAL A 740 -4.44 -4.74 20.26
N VAL A 741 -5.32 -3.91 19.71
CA VAL A 741 -6.35 -3.18 20.43
C VAL A 741 -7.71 -3.42 19.80
N ASP A 742 -8.67 -3.84 20.62
CA ASP A 742 -10.10 -3.80 20.31
C ASP A 742 -10.75 -2.63 21.05
N VAL A 743 -11.69 -1.95 20.42
CA VAL A 743 -12.41 -0.81 20.96
C VAL A 743 -13.90 -0.97 20.67
N ARG A 744 -14.74 -0.75 21.67
CA ARG A 744 -16.20 -0.69 21.56
C ARG A 744 -16.73 0.58 22.20
N TRP A 745 -17.75 1.17 21.59
CA TRP A 745 -18.39 2.37 22.11
C TRP A 745 -19.89 2.37 21.85
N GLU A 746 -20.62 3.07 22.71
CA GLU A 746 -22.05 3.29 22.60
C GLU A 746 -22.39 4.71 23.02
N ARG A 747 -23.30 5.36 22.29
CA ARG A 747 -23.71 6.76 22.51
C ARG A 747 -22.50 7.70 22.67
N GLY A 748 -21.50 7.55 21.80
CA GLY A 748 -20.28 8.35 21.76
C GLY A 748 -19.28 8.08 22.90
N THR A 749 -19.51 7.04 23.72
CA THR A 749 -18.69 6.76 24.92
C THR A 749 -18.07 5.37 24.84
N LEU A 750 -16.78 5.26 25.19
CA LEU A 750 -16.09 3.98 25.31
C LEU A 750 -16.84 3.05 26.28
N THR A 751 -17.15 1.83 25.84
CA THR A 751 -17.72 0.78 26.69
C THR A 751 -16.65 -0.24 27.09
N GLU A 752 -15.80 -0.66 26.15
CA GLU A 752 -14.74 -1.64 26.36
C GLU A 752 -13.53 -1.34 25.47
N ALA A 753 -12.33 -1.50 26.02
CA ALA A 753 -11.11 -1.68 25.25
C ALA A 753 -10.37 -2.94 25.70
N VAL A 754 -9.87 -3.74 24.75
CA VAL A 754 -9.10 -4.96 25.03
C VAL A 754 -7.75 -4.86 24.37
N LEU A 755 -6.69 -4.95 25.19
CA LEU A 755 -5.31 -4.88 24.76
C LEU A 755 -4.64 -6.25 24.87
N ARG A 756 -3.85 -6.59 23.85
CA ARG A 756 -3.07 -7.81 23.76
C ARG A 756 -1.69 -7.47 23.21
N SER A 757 -0.64 -7.96 23.84
CA SER A 757 0.73 -7.73 23.38
C SER A 757 1.46 -9.05 23.16
N THR A 758 2.35 -9.09 22.18
CA THR A 758 3.30 -10.21 22.00
C THR A 758 4.58 -10.03 22.82
N ILE A 759 4.80 -8.83 23.37
CA ILE A 759 5.94 -8.50 24.22
C ILE A 759 5.50 -8.01 25.60
N HIS A 760 6.38 -8.13 26.60
CA HIS A 760 6.16 -7.51 27.89
C HIS A 760 6.45 -6.00 27.82
N GLY A 761 5.59 -5.16 28.39
CA GLY A 761 5.84 -3.72 28.42
C GLY A 761 4.74 -2.91 29.09
N ARG A 762 5.11 -1.73 29.59
CA ARG A 762 4.14 -0.74 30.10
C ARG A 762 3.57 0.05 28.92
N ARG A 763 2.26 0.30 28.93
CA ARG A 763 1.58 1.16 27.96
C ARG A 763 0.77 2.20 28.70
N ARG A 764 0.74 3.43 28.16
CA ARG A 764 -0.15 4.48 28.63
C ARG A 764 -1.39 4.50 27.76
N ILE A 765 -2.55 4.30 28.34
CA ILE A 765 -3.82 4.35 27.63
C ILE A 765 -4.50 5.66 27.93
N ARG A 766 -4.92 6.39 26.90
CA ARG A 766 -5.58 7.69 27.02
C ARG A 766 -6.97 7.65 26.40
N LEU A 767 -7.93 8.28 27.10
CA LEU A 767 -9.28 8.57 26.61
C LEU A 767 -9.65 9.99 27.05
N GLY A 768 -9.73 10.93 26.10
CA GLY A 768 -9.82 12.35 26.43
C GLY A 768 -8.66 12.78 27.33
N ASP A 769 -8.95 13.44 28.44
CA ASP A 769 -7.95 13.88 29.42
C ASP A 769 -7.53 12.78 30.41
N ARG A 770 -8.19 11.61 30.39
CA ARG A 770 -7.90 10.52 31.32
C ARG A 770 -6.79 9.65 30.79
N THR A 771 -5.89 9.25 31.69
CA THR A 771 -4.81 8.30 31.38
C THR A 771 -4.76 7.20 32.43
N VAL A 772 -4.43 5.99 31.99
CA VAL A 772 -4.11 4.85 32.86
C VAL A 772 -2.88 4.13 32.31
N ASP A 773 -1.95 3.78 33.17
CA ASP A 773 -0.81 2.96 32.77
C ASP A 773 -1.13 1.48 33.02
N VAL A 774 -0.97 0.66 32.00
CA VAL A 774 -1.20 -0.79 32.05
C VAL A 774 0.11 -1.53 31.79
N THR A 775 0.31 -2.65 32.47
CA THR A 775 1.40 -3.58 32.14
C THR A 775 0.85 -4.70 31.28
N LEU A 776 1.35 -4.80 30.05
CA LEU A 776 1.01 -5.87 29.12
C LEU A 776 2.00 -7.01 29.28
N VAL A 777 1.47 -8.23 29.39
CA VAL A 777 2.24 -9.48 29.50
C VAL A 777 1.85 -10.37 28.32
N PRO A 778 2.79 -11.00 27.61
CA PRO A 778 2.49 -11.91 26.51
C PRO A 778 1.46 -12.98 26.91
N GLY A 779 0.49 -13.22 26.03
CA GLY A 779 -0.59 -14.19 26.26
C GLY A 779 -1.70 -13.74 27.22
N ARG A 780 -1.54 -12.62 27.93
CA ARG A 780 -2.60 -12.04 28.78
C ARG A 780 -3.35 -10.93 28.05
N ARG A 781 -4.64 -10.80 28.37
CA ARG A 781 -5.50 -9.70 27.89
C ARG A 781 -5.67 -8.69 29.01
N VAL A 782 -5.54 -7.41 28.71
CA VAL A 782 -5.97 -6.33 29.61
C VAL A 782 -7.28 -5.78 29.09
N ARG A 783 -8.30 -5.72 29.95
CA ARG A 783 -9.61 -5.16 29.62
C ARG A 783 -9.82 -3.87 30.41
N LEU A 784 -10.18 -2.81 29.72
CA LEU A 784 -10.57 -1.53 30.29
C LEU A 784 -12.05 -1.28 30.01
N ARG A 785 -12.81 -0.83 31.01
CA ARG A 785 -14.25 -0.58 30.90
C ARG A 785 -14.63 0.86 31.17
N GLY A 786 -15.57 1.34 30.36
CA GLY A 786 -16.23 2.63 30.49
C GLY A 786 -15.32 3.84 30.28
N ALA A 787 -15.91 5.02 30.36
CA ALA A 787 -15.18 6.30 30.32
C ALA A 787 -14.15 6.45 31.46
N GLY A 788 -14.27 5.64 32.52
CA GLY A 788 -13.33 5.61 33.63
C GLY A 788 -12.01 4.88 33.36
N LEU A 789 -11.90 4.14 32.25
CA LEU A 789 -10.77 3.23 31.99
C LEU A 789 -10.49 2.26 33.15
N THR A 790 -11.55 1.77 33.80
CA THR A 790 -11.43 0.83 34.92
C THR A 790 -10.92 -0.53 34.42
N GLN A 791 -9.80 -1.01 34.97
CA GLN A 791 -9.27 -2.31 34.62
C GLN A 791 -10.13 -3.42 35.24
N ALA A 792 -10.56 -4.36 34.41
CA ALA A 792 -11.47 -5.45 34.78
C ALA A 792 -10.81 -6.82 34.68
#